data_AF-A0AAV7K8A7-F1
#
_entry.id   AF-A0AAV7K8A7-F1
#
_cell.length_a   1.000
_cell.length_b   1.000
_cell.length_c   1.000
_cell.angle_alpha   90.00
_cell.angle_beta   90.00
_cell.angle_gamma   90.00
#
_symmetry.space_group_name_H-M   'P 1'
#
loop_
_entity.id
_entity.type
_entity.pdbx_description
1 polymer ?
#
loop_
_entity_poly.entity_id
_entity_poly.type
_entity_poly.pdbx_seq_one_letter_code
_entity_poly.pdbx_strand_id
1 'polypeptide(L)'
;MAEAATITFVAIENEIIQTIDSLIDILRLRKKELLDNLEQIRNKYCTQSDEFATNISELKAYQEKLKRNSEKSNAIMKIQDHTLQNINSEIKQLNNFVALPSLHFAHSLGEIKQSIDSMEIVETCLDLTEGRPPYTSIGKEGKKEGRFNFPVRLTIDEVNNKILIVDRHNARVQVFSILGKFCDSFGSKQLKNPMGIGLGPDSILVTDSHHHCIFKYNRFAYNYVSHIGGLGHIEGMLDYPTCVETDKAGDVFVGELNNWRVSRFSSDLKFRSTLCNRKCQPSQLRLMDDHFLVMSTTPLGIFMFSYGNILLQQLPIQIHQTSDISGYNLCHSFFVSKEGLIFVPNLANHCIDVRTKNGSLVKRFGKRGKGKGEINFPFDLCVTEDGRIISLYCCNKLLRGNRATKLSANGFEAFSSPNAPPIAVKGTQLKIEWDIIHRNTELEKFRVHTDMNACVAILRIYPGISAQVVKNFLQPPLQGVVLLTFGTGNLPSYLREEIESACMRDIIIVNISQCINGPVTDTYVLAKKLYAAGALCGHDMTPEAALTKLIYLFGKGYSTQQIRKFIPANLRGELSCYSQANEKETSNKLLKAMAEHLSINSKQELLMLRNVLIPPILCAAAKDGDMDMLRSNLGDLESTYSYNLVNTADYDRRTALHIAVSEGHYEVVECLLKLGASVHQTDRWDQNPLRCAIEYKQLTIIELLKQAGAHLNENESTIGIQTCKAVGESNIDILKAWRLAGATLEEADYSGCTPMQLARKLHDTKIIEYLESTLE
;
A
#
# COMPACT_ATOMS: atom_id res chain seq x y z
N MET A 1 60.31 24.46 -7.73
CA MET A 1 58.93 24.00 -8.00
C MET A 1 58.57 22.75 -7.19
N ALA A 2 59.45 21.75 -7.07
CA ALA A 2 59.18 20.58 -6.20
C ALA A 2 59.05 20.93 -4.70
N GLU A 3 59.95 21.76 -4.14
CA GLU A 3 59.87 22.19 -2.72
C GLU A 3 58.64 23.04 -2.41
N ALA A 4 58.19 23.86 -3.36
CA ALA A 4 56.97 24.67 -3.18
C ALA A 4 55.72 23.78 -3.09
N ALA A 5 55.65 22.70 -3.88
CA ALA A 5 54.52 21.75 -3.83
C ALA A 5 54.49 20.92 -2.55
N THR A 6 55.65 20.59 -1.98
CA THR A 6 55.73 19.84 -0.71
C THR A 6 55.27 20.70 0.47
N ILE A 7 55.60 21.99 0.48
CA ILE A 7 55.16 22.93 1.53
C ILE A 7 53.65 23.14 1.49
N THR A 8 53.03 23.25 0.31
CA THR A 8 51.58 23.39 0.18
C THR A 8 50.84 22.11 0.58
N PHE A 9 51.40 20.93 0.29
CA PHE A 9 50.77 19.65 0.66
C PHE A 9 50.77 19.44 2.18
N VAL A 10 51.87 19.75 2.86
CA VAL A 10 51.97 19.67 4.33
C VAL A 10 51.07 20.70 5.03
N ALA A 11 50.88 21.88 4.43
CA ALA A 11 49.94 22.89 4.96
C ALA A 11 48.48 22.41 4.88
N ILE A 12 48.08 21.80 3.76
CA ILE A 12 46.73 21.25 3.56
C ILE A 12 46.50 20.03 4.47
N GLU A 13 47.50 19.17 4.65
CA GLU A 13 47.40 18.02 5.56
C GLU A 13 47.19 18.48 7.02
N ASN A 14 47.90 19.52 7.45
CA ASN A 14 47.75 20.08 8.80
C ASN A 14 46.39 20.77 9.02
N GLU A 15 45.85 21.47 8.02
CA GLU A 15 44.49 22.03 8.08
C GLU A 15 43.42 20.94 8.14
N ILE A 16 43.59 19.86 7.38
CA ILE A 16 42.67 18.71 7.41
C ILE A 16 42.71 18.03 8.79
N ILE A 17 43.89 17.83 9.38
CA ILE A 17 44.05 17.24 10.71
C ILE A 17 43.41 18.13 11.78
N GLN A 18 43.64 19.45 11.76
CA GLN A 18 42.99 20.38 12.69
C GLN A 18 41.46 20.38 12.56
N THR A 19 40.95 20.24 11.33
CA THR A 19 39.50 20.17 11.07
C THR A 19 38.91 18.86 11.59
N ILE A 20 39.63 17.74 11.43
CA ILE A 20 39.23 16.43 11.96
C ILE A 20 39.24 16.43 13.48
N ASP A 21 40.26 16.99 14.13
CA ASP A 21 40.33 17.08 15.59
C ASP A 21 39.20 17.95 16.17
N SER A 22 38.89 19.07 15.51
CA SER A 22 37.74 19.92 15.88
C SER A 22 36.40 19.18 15.75
N LEU A 23 36.24 18.36 14.71
CA LEU A 23 35.06 17.51 14.53
C LEU A 23 34.97 16.42 15.60
N ILE A 24 36.09 15.80 15.99
CA ILE A 24 36.15 14.81 17.06
C ILE A 24 35.72 15.43 18.39
N ASP A 25 36.16 16.64 18.70
CA ASP A 25 35.78 17.32 19.94
C ASP A 25 34.31 17.74 19.96
N ILE A 26 33.74 18.17 18.81
CA ILE A 26 32.30 18.39 18.66
C ILE A 26 31.52 17.10 18.90
N LEU A 27 31.98 15.97 18.34
CA LEU A 27 31.35 14.67 18.53
C LEU A 27 31.44 14.17 19.98
N ARG A 28 32.54 14.45 20.67
CA ARG A 28 32.69 14.16 22.11
C ARG A 28 31.74 14.99 22.97
N LEU A 29 31.58 16.27 22.65
CA LEU A 29 30.62 17.15 23.33
C LEU A 29 29.17 16.65 23.13
N ARG A 30 28.81 16.32 21.89
CA ARG A 30 27.48 15.81 21.55
C ARG A 30 27.17 14.46 22.22
N LYS A 31 28.17 13.60 22.35
CA LYS A 31 28.06 12.32 23.08
C LYS A 31 27.81 12.54 24.57
N LYS A 32 28.48 13.53 25.18
CA LYS A 32 28.26 13.88 26.61
C LYS A 32 26.84 14.43 26.82
N GLU A 33 26.40 15.34 25.95
CA GLU A 33 25.05 15.92 25.97
C GLU A 33 23.95 14.83 25.84
N LEU A 34 24.17 13.82 25.00
CA LEU A 34 23.27 12.67 24.86
C LEU A 34 23.25 11.76 26.09
N LEU A 35 24.39 11.56 26.76
CA LEU A 35 24.49 10.77 27.98
C LEU A 35 23.79 11.47 29.16
N ASP A 36 23.97 12.79 29.30
CA ASP A 36 23.32 13.59 30.33
C ASP A 36 21.79 13.60 30.13
N ASN A 37 21.32 13.69 28.86
CA ASN A 37 19.90 13.57 28.52
C ASN A 37 19.34 12.17 28.83
N LEU A 38 20.11 11.10 28.56
CA LEU A 38 19.71 9.73 28.91
C LEU A 38 19.62 9.53 30.43
N GLU A 39 20.48 10.17 31.21
CA GLU A 39 20.45 10.10 32.67
C GLU A 39 19.27 10.89 33.25
N GLN A 40 18.94 12.06 32.69
CA GLN A 40 17.71 12.79 33.02
C GLN A 40 16.45 11.98 32.69
N ILE A 41 16.42 11.32 31.53
CA ILE A 41 15.32 10.44 31.13
C ILE A 41 15.22 9.24 32.08
N ARG A 42 16.35 8.60 32.44
CA ARG A 42 16.38 7.49 33.41
C ARG A 42 15.82 7.90 34.77
N ASN A 43 16.22 9.06 35.28
CA ASN A 43 15.73 9.57 36.57
C ASN A 43 14.23 9.91 36.51
N LYS A 44 13.73 10.41 35.36
CA LYS A 44 12.30 10.65 35.13
C LYS A 44 11.46 9.37 35.07
N TYR A 45 12.02 8.27 34.57
CA TYR A 45 11.34 6.96 34.53
C TYR A 45 11.45 6.18 35.85
N CYS A 46 12.50 6.37 36.64
CA CYS A 46 12.60 5.79 37.98
C CYS A 46 11.54 6.35 38.94
N THR A 47 11.19 7.64 38.84
CA THR A 47 10.12 8.23 39.67
C THR A 47 8.71 7.76 39.31
N GLN A 48 8.48 7.26 38.08
CA GLN A 48 7.19 6.69 37.66
C GLN A 48 7.02 5.21 38.03
N SER A 49 8.09 4.53 38.43
CA SER A 49 8.09 3.12 38.87
C SER A 49 7.40 2.93 40.23
N ASP A 50 7.52 3.90 41.13
CA ASP A 50 6.97 3.80 42.50
C ASP A 50 5.45 4.07 42.53
N GLU A 51 4.92 4.90 41.62
CA GLU A 51 3.46 5.07 41.43
C GLU A 51 2.79 3.83 40.82
N PHE A 52 3.48 3.12 39.91
CA PHE A 52 2.94 1.91 39.28
C PHE A 52 2.88 0.71 40.23
N ALA A 53 3.83 0.59 41.16
CA ALA A 53 3.82 -0.46 42.17
C ALA A 53 2.61 -0.34 43.11
N THR A 54 2.26 0.90 43.48
CA THR A 54 1.13 1.22 44.38
C THR A 54 -0.23 0.92 43.71
N ASN A 55 -0.38 1.25 42.43
CA ASN A 55 -1.59 0.98 41.64
C ASN A 55 -1.83 -0.51 41.36
N ILE A 56 -0.77 -1.33 41.23
CA ILE A 56 -0.91 -2.78 41.02
C ILE A 56 -1.36 -3.49 42.31
N SER A 57 -0.94 -3.01 43.49
CA SER A 57 -1.45 -3.52 44.78
C SER A 57 -2.94 -3.22 44.97
N GLU A 58 -3.42 -2.04 44.59
CA GLU A 58 -4.84 -1.67 44.68
C GLU A 58 -5.71 -2.46 43.70
N LEU A 59 -5.22 -2.68 42.46
CA LEU A 59 -5.91 -3.50 41.47
C LEU A 59 -6.03 -4.98 41.87
N LYS A 60 -5.01 -5.54 42.54
CA LYS A 60 -5.07 -6.91 43.08
C LYS A 60 -6.09 -7.04 44.21
N ALA A 61 -6.21 -6.02 45.08
CA ALA A 61 -7.23 -5.98 46.14
C ALA A 61 -8.66 -5.87 45.56
N TYR A 62 -8.83 -5.12 44.47
CA TYR A 62 -10.11 -5.01 43.75
C TYR A 62 -10.50 -6.32 43.05
N GLN A 63 -9.53 -7.04 42.50
CA GLN A 63 -9.74 -8.32 41.82
C GLN A 63 -10.16 -9.45 42.78
N GLU A 64 -9.61 -9.48 44.01
CA GLU A 64 -10.09 -10.41 45.05
C GLU A 64 -11.52 -10.09 45.53
N LYS A 65 -11.87 -8.80 45.60
CA LYS A 65 -13.22 -8.34 45.98
C LYS A 65 -14.26 -8.76 44.93
N LEU A 66 -13.90 -8.71 43.65
CA LEU A 66 -14.73 -9.20 42.53
C LEU A 66 -14.88 -10.73 42.53
N LYS A 67 -13.83 -11.49 42.86
CA LYS A 67 -13.93 -12.95 43.01
C LYS A 67 -14.89 -13.37 44.13
N ARG A 68 -14.82 -12.72 45.30
CA ARG A 68 -15.75 -12.96 46.42
C ARG A 68 -17.20 -12.58 46.10
N ASN A 69 -17.42 -11.62 45.20
CA ASN A 69 -18.75 -11.25 44.71
C ASN A 69 -19.27 -12.20 43.62
N SER A 70 -18.39 -12.78 42.79
CA SER A 70 -18.79 -13.80 41.79
C SER A 70 -19.20 -15.13 42.43
N GLU A 71 -18.68 -15.47 43.62
CA GLU A 71 -19.08 -16.66 44.38
C GLU A 71 -20.43 -16.50 45.10
N LYS A 72 -20.93 -15.25 45.25
CA LYS A 72 -22.25 -14.95 45.84
C LYS A 72 -23.40 -14.88 44.83
N SER A 73 -23.13 -14.92 43.52
CA SER A 73 -24.14 -14.69 42.48
C SER A 73 -24.53 -15.95 41.69
N ASN A 74 -24.65 -17.09 42.38
CA ASN A 74 -25.18 -18.36 41.83
C ASN A 74 -26.64 -18.66 42.23
N ALA A 75 -27.43 -17.64 42.61
CA ALA A 75 -28.82 -17.82 43.09
C ALA A 75 -29.92 -17.13 42.25
N ILE A 76 -29.61 -16.48 41.13
CA ILE A 76 -30.63 -15.81 40.29
C ILE A 76 -30.51 -16.30 38.84
N MET A 77 -30.73 -17.59 38.62
CA MET A 77 -30.79 -18.19 37.28
C MET A 77 -32.00 -19.13 37.18
N LYS A 78 -33.21 -18.64 37.53
CA LYS A 78 -34.47 -19.41 37.39
C LYS A 78 -35.75 -18.62 37.05
N ILE A 79 -35.71 -17.31 36.72
CA ILE A 79 -36.95 -16.54 36.43
C ILE A 79 -36.95 -15.75 35.09
N GLN A 80 -35.89 -15.76 34.27
CA GLN A 80 -35.84 -14.90 33.06
C GLN A 80 -35.68 -15.63 31.71
N ASP A 81 -36.02 -16.92 31.62
CA ASP A 81 -36.06 -17.60 30.29
C ASP A 81 -37.31 -17.26 29.48
N HIS A 82 -38.41 -16.83 30.13
CA HIS A 82 -39.65 -16.55 29.41
C HIS A 82 -39.69 -15.15 28.79
N THR A 83 -38.92 -14.19 29.31
CA THR A 83 -38.84 -12.81 28.81
C THR A 83 -37.88 -12.68 27.64
N LEU A 84 -36.77 -13.43 27.63
CA LEU A 84 -35.79 -13.42 26.54
C LEU A 84 -36.32 -14.06 25.25
N GLN A 85 -37.19 -15.07 25.35
CA GLN A 85 -37.79 -15.70 24.18
C GLN A 85 -38.84 -14.81 23.50
N ASN A 86 -39.60 -14.01 24.26
CA ASN A 86 -40.55 -13.04 23.71
C ASN A 86 -39.82 -11.86 23.02
N ILE A 87 -38.76 -11.32 23.64
CA ILE A 87 -37.93 -10.25 23.07
C ILE A 87 -37.25 -10.70 21.76
N ASN A 88 -36.74 -11.93 21.70
CA ASN A 88 -36.11 -12.46 20.49
C ASN A 88 -37.12 -12.71 19.36
N SER A 89 -38.41 -12.92 19.67
CA SER A 89 -39.47 -13.06 18.66
C SER A 89 -39.92 -11.71 18.10
N GLU A 90 -39.98 -10.66 18.92
CA GLU A 90 -40.29 -9.28 18.50
C GLU A 90 -39.15 -8.65 17.69
N ILE A 91 -37.88 -8.91 18.05
CA ILE A 91 -36.71 -8.49 17.26
C ILE A 91 -36.72 -9.13 15.86
N LYS A 92 -37.20 -10.37 15.74
CA LYS A 92 -37.30 -11.09 14.46
C LYS A 92 -38.45 -10.57 13.57
N GLN A 93 -39.51 -10.02 14.16
CA GLN A 93 -40.59 -9.34 13.44
C GLN A 93 -40.23 -7.90 13.06
N LEU A 94 -39.48 -7.18 13.89
CA LEU A 94 -38.99 -5.81 13.59
C LEU A 94 -37.90 -5.79 12.51
N ASN A 95 -37.06 -6.83 12.43
CA ASN A 95 -36.03 -6.95 11.37
C ASN A 95 -36.61 -7.22 9.97
N ASN A 96 -37.90 -7.60 9.85
CA ASN A 96 -38.56 -7.78 8.55
C ASN A 96 -39.27 -6.51 8.04
N PHE A 97 -39.32 -5.43 8.83
CA PHE A 97 -39.98 -4.16 8.44
C PHE A 97 -39.04 -3.01 8.08
N VAL A 98 -37.71 -3.21 8.21
CA VAL A 98 -36.70 -2.20 7.86
C VAL A 98 -35.72 -2.81 6.83
N ALA A 99 -36.25 -3.19 5.67
CA ALA A 99 -35.45 -3.57 4.52
C ALA A 99 -35.77 -2.62 3.35
N LEU A 100 -34.71 -1.96 2.86
CA LEU A 100 -34.57 -1.01 1.74
C LEU A 100 -34.70 0.48 2.12
N PRO A 101 -33.82 1.41 1.68
CA PRO A 101 -32.60 1.28 0.85
C PRO A 101 -31.37 2.00 1.47
N SER A 102 -30.45 1.25 2.07
CA SER A 102 -29.14 1.80 2.51
C SER A 102 -27.98 0.79 2.47
N LEU A 103 -28.20 -0.38 1.87
CA LEU A 103 -27.26 -1.49 1.87
C LEU A 103 -26.25 -1.50 0.70
N HIS A 104 -26.09 -0.40 -0.04
CA HIS A 104 -25.10 -0.32 -1.15
C HIS A 104 -23.97 0.69 -0.93
N PHE A 105 -23.99 1.46 0.16
CA PHE A 105 -22.96 2.47 0.44
C PHE A 105 -22.01 2.08 1.59
N ALA A 106 -22.47 1.27 2.55
CA ALA A 106 -21.65 0.84 3.69
C ALA A 106 -20.78 -0.40 3.40
N HIS A 107 -21.20 -1.27 2.47
CA HIS A 107 -20.37 -2.42 2.05
C HIS A 107 -19.13 -1.97 1.27
N SER A 108 -19.26 -0.88 0.50
CA SER A 108 -18.19 -0.31 -0.34
C SER A 108 -17.08 0.38 0.47
N LEU A 109 -17.37 0.90 1.67
CA LEU A 109 -16.38 1.53 2.55
C LEU A 109 -15.68 0.53 3.49
N GLY A 110 -16.34 -0.59 3.82
CA GLY A 110 -15.73 -1.70 4.56
C GLY A 110 -14.71 -2.48 3.73
N GLU A 111 -14.97 -2.67 2.44
CA GLU A 111 -14.09 -3.44 1.53
C GLU A 111 -12.86 -2.64 1.05
N ILE A 112 -12.92 -1.30 1.04
CA ILE A 112 -11.76 -0.44 0.71
C ILE A 112 -10.68 -0.48 1.81
N LYS A 113 -11.01 -0.96 3.01
CA LYS A 113 -10.08 -1.04 4.15
C LYS A 113 -9.36 -2.40 4.29
N GLN A 114 -9.64 -3.38 3.41
CA GLN A 114 -9.20 -4.78 3.55
C GLN A 114 -8.47 -5.33 2.31
N SER A 115 -7.58 -4.57 1.66
CA SER A 115 -6.84 -5.10 0.50
C SER A 115 -5.34 -4.85 0.61
N ILE A 116 -4.62 -5.90 0.98
CA ILE A 116 -3.17 -5.91 1.20
C ILE A 116 -2.69 -7.36 0.92
N ASP A 117 -2.05 -7.73 -0.22
CA ASP A 117 -0.59 -7.72 -0.44
C ASP A 117 -0.19 -8.40 -1.80
N SER A 118 0.91 -7.97 -2.43
CA SER A 118 1.77 -8.62 -3.48
C SER A 118 3.02 -9.23 -2.82
N MET A 119 3.84 -10.07 -3.45
CA MET A 119 4.99 -10.73 -2.77
C MET A 119 6.28 -10.78 -3.59
N GLU A 120 7.44 -10.63 -2.92
CA GLU A 120 8.81 -10.67 -3.46
C GLU A 120 9.71 -11.56 -2.56
N ILE A 121 10.90 -11.96 -3.02
CA ILE A 121 11.82 -12.88 -2.30
C ILE A 121 13.16 -12.17 -2.04
N VAL A 122 13.64 -12.17 -0.79
CA VAL A 122 14.98 -11.64 -0.43
C VAL A 122 15.92 -12.78 -0.03
N GLU A 123 17.12 -12.76 -0.58
CA GLU A 123 18.26 -13.53 -0.10
C GLU A 123 19.12 -12.68 0.84
N THR A 124 19.42 -13.18 2.05
CA THR A 124 20.35 -12.57 3.01
C THR A 124 21.32 -13.61 3.54
N CYS A 125 22.63 -13.38 3.45
CA CYS A 125 23.63 -14.31 3.98
C CYS A 125 24.11 -13.96 5.40
N LEU A 126 24.34 -15.00 6.22
CA LEU A 126 25.17 -14.94 7.42
C LEU A 126 26.52 -15.62 7.17
N ASP A 127 27.58 -14.84 7.07
CA ASP A 127 28.89 -15.32 7.51
C ASP A 127 28.91 -15.30 9.04
N LEU A 128 29.13 -16.45 9.67
CA LEU A 128 29.46 -16.54 11.11
C LEU A 128 30.93 -16.14 11.39
N THR A 129 31.70 -15.80 10.35
CA THR A 129 33.06 -15.26 10.44
C THR A 129 33.27 -14.26 9.30
N GLU A 130 33.36 -12.97 9.63
CA GLU A 130 33.81 -11.84 8.78
C GLU A 130 33.69 -11.97 7.24
N GLY A 131 32.68 -11.29 6.67
CA GLY A 131 32.90 -10.44 5.49
C GLY A 131 32.65 -10.97 4.06
N ARG A 132 31.40 -11.33 3.70
CA ARG A 132 30.54 -10.77 2.60
C ARG A 132 29.66 -11.86 1.97
N PRO A 133 28.32 -11.66 1.81
CA PRO A 133 27.69 -11.58 0.46
C PRO A 133 26.40 -10.67 0.34
N PRO A 134 25.74 -10.58 -0.85
CA PRO A 134 24.93 -9.43 -1.29
C PRO A 134 23.42 -9.52 -0.96
N TYR A 135 22.74 -8.38 -1.08
CA TYR A 135 21.29 -8.26 -1.15
C TYR A 135 20.86 -8.60 -2.59
N THR A 136 20.22 -9.75 -2.82
CA THR A 136 19.69 -10.15 -4.13
C THR A 136 18.22 -10.49 -4.01
N SER A 137 17.37 -9.71 -4.69
CA SER A 137 15.94 -10.02 -4.82
C SER A 137 15.72 -11.03 -5.94
N ILE A 138 14.97 -12.10 -5.67
CA ILE A 138 14.68 -13.16 -6.64
C ILE A 138 13.25 -13.02 -7.16
N GLY A 139 13.12 -12.91 -8.48
CA GLY A 139 11.84 -12.75 -9.16
C GLY A 139 11.17 -11.39 -8.95
N LYS A 140 10.03 -11.20 -9.62
CA LYS A 140 9.15 -10.03 -9.54
C LYS A 140 7.70 -10.49 -9.65
N GLU A 141 6.74 -9.63 -9.37
CA GLU A 141 5.33 -9.97 -9.56
C GLU A 141 5.00 -10.29 -11.03
N GLY A 142 4.21 -11.35 -11.23
CA GLY A 142 3.62 -11.67 -12.52
C GLY A 142 3.35 -13.15 -12.75
N LYS A 143 2.80 -13.45 -13.93
CA LYS A 143 2.38 -14.80 -14.35
C LYS A 143 3.41 -15.53 -15.21
N LYS A 144 4.43 -14.84 -15.70
CA LYS A 144 5.49 -15.41 -16.55
C LYS A 144 6.51 -16.18 -15.72
N GLU A 145 7.22 -17.12 -16.32
CA GLU A 145 8.40 -17.76 -15.72
C GLU A 145 9.39 -16.72 -15.15
N GLY A 146 9.97 -17.02 -14.00
CA GLY A 146 10.80 -16.09 -13.22
C GLY A 146 10.02 -15.00 -12.47
N ARG A 147 8.69 -15.02 -12.53
CA ARG A 147 7.80 -14.08 -11.81
C ARG A 147 6.79 -14.81 -10.93
N PHE A 148 6.44 -14.23 -9.79
CA PHE A 148 5.59 -14.86 -8.78
C PHE A 148 4.21 -14.23 -8.69
N ASN A 149 3.22 -15.05 -8.33
CA ASN A 149 1.89 -14.65 -7.95
C ASN A 149 1.50 -15.43 -6.68
N PHE A 150 1.66 -14.76 -5.53
CA PHE A 150 1.43 -15.31 -4.19
C PHE A 150 2.24 -16.59 -3.91
N PRO A 151 3.59 -16.48 -3.85
CA PRO A 151 4.44 -17.57 -3.39
C PRO A 151 4.18 -17.85 -1.91
N VAL A 152 3.92 -19.11 -1.55
CA VAL A 152 3.47 -19.48 -0.19
C VAL A 152 4.45 -20.33 0.59
N ARG A 153 5.35 -21.02 -0.12
CA ARG A 153 6.30 -21.95 0.49
C ARG A 153 7.58 -22.00 -0.33
N LEU A 154 8.73 -22.07 0.33
CA LEU A 154 10.00 -22.37 -0.30
C LEU A 154 10.73 -23.53 0.37
N THR A 155 11.62 -24.18 -0.38
CA THR A 155 12.57 -25.17 0.13
C THR A 155 13.89 -25.10 -0.65
N ILE A 156 14.96 -25.61 -0.06
CA ILE A 156 16.29 -25.67 -0.67
C ILE A 156 16.60 -27.14 -0.98
N ASP A 157 16.83 -27.43 -2.24
CA ASP A 157 17.40 -28.70 -2.68
C ASP A 157 18.92 -28.60 -2.66
N GLU A 158 19.51 -29.01 -1.54
CA GLU A 158 20.97 -29.03 -1.33
C GLU A 158 21.69 -29.95 -2.33
N VAL A 159 21.07 -31.06 -2.75
CA VAL A 159 21.67 -32.02 -3.69
C VAL A 159 21.83 -31.40 -5.07
N ASN A 160 20.84 -30.65 -5.54
CA ASN A 160 20.84 -30.03 -6.86
C ASN A 160 21.29 -28.55 -6.84
N ASN A 161 21.60 -28.00 -5.66
CA ASN A 161 21.85 -26.58 -5.45
C ASN A 161 20.76 -25.69 -6.06
N LYS A 162 19.49 -25.99 -5.73
CA LYS A 162 18.31 -25.26 -6.22
C LYS A 162 17.44 -24.74 -5.09
N ILE A 163 16.76 -23.63 -5.35
CA ILE A 163 15.67 -23.09 -4.53
C ILE A 163 14.36 -23.41 -5.24
N LEU A 164 13.44 -24.10 -4.57
CA LEU A 164 12.13 -24.43 -5.11
C LEU A 164 11.08 -23.61 -4.37
N ILE A 165 10.23 -22.93 -5.12
CA ILE A 165 9.22 -22.01 -4.58
C ILE A 165 7.85 -22.37 -5.14
N VAL A 166 6.90 -22.59 -4.23
CA VAL A 166 5.49 -22.83 -4.54
C VAL A 166 4.82 -21.50 -4.85
N ASP A 167 4.46 -21.33 -6.11
CA ASP A 167 3.82 -20.14 -6.67
C ASP A 167 2.31 -20.40 -6.79
N ARG A 168 1.58 -20.17 -5.68
CA ARG A 168 0.22 -20.70 -5.46
C ARG A 168 -0.77 -20.26 -6.52
N HIS A 169 -0.85 -18.96 -6.81
CA HIS A 169 -1.86 -18.47 -7.75
C HIS A 169 -1.50 -18.68 -9.22
N ASN A 170 -0.23 -18.91 -9.53
CA ASN A 170 0.15 -19.44 -10.85
C ASN A 170 0.10 -20.98 -10.92
N ALA A 171 -0.35 -21.64 -9.84
CA ALA A 171 -0.53 -23.08 -9.75
C ALA A 171 0.70 -23.88 -10.21
N ARG A 172 1.88 -23.50 -9.74
CA ARG A 172 3.14 -24.12 -10.16
C ARG A 172 4.19 -24.09 -9.07
N VAL A 173 5.27 -24.84 -9.28
CA VAL A 173 6.52 -24.69 -8.54
C VAL A 173 7.56 -24.11 -9.50
N GLN A 174 8.29 -23.10 -9.04
CA GLN A 174 9.41 -22.53 -9.78
C GLN A 174 10.74 -22.91 -9.14
N VAL A 175 11.71 -23.20 -9.99
CA VAL A 175 13.05 -23.64 -9.62
C VAL A 175 14.03 -22.53 -9.96
N PHE A 176 14.83 -22.13 -8.98
CA PHE A 176 15.87 -21.14 -9.11
C PHE A 176 17.21 -21.74 -8.72
N SER A 177 18.30 -21.18 -9.26
CA SER A 177 19.64 -21.43 -8.72
C SER A 177 19.76 -20.79 -7.34
N ILE A 178 20.72 -21.26 -6.54
CA ILE A 178 21.12 -20.61 -5.28
C ILE A 178 21.60 -19.15 -5.42
N LEU A 179 21.79 -18.66 -6.64
CA LEU A 179 22.11 -17.25 -6.95
C LEU A 179 20.88 -16.46 -7.44
N GLY A 180 19.68 -17.05 -7.39
CA GLY A 180 18.45 -16.36 -7.75
C GLY A 180 18.13 -16.29 -9.25
N LYS A 181 18.88 -16.99 -10.11
CA LYS A 181 18.52 -17.12 -11.52
C LYS A 181 17.44 -18.18 -11.72
N PHE A 182 16.36 -17.83 -12.42
CA PHE A 182 15.33 -18.78 -12.84
C PHE A 182 15.96 -19.93 -13.64
N CYS A 183 15.59 -21.16 -13.30
CA CYS A 183 16.09 -22.37 -13.95
C CYS A 183 14.96 -23.11 -14.67
N ASP A 184 13.84 -23.35 -13.99
CA ASP A 184 12.76 -24.19 -14.52
C ASP A 184 11.42 -23.90 -13.80
N SER A 185 10.31 -24.41 -14.34
CA SER A 185 9.04 -24.45 -13.65
C SER A 185 8.24 -25.70 -13.99
N PHE A 186 7.52 -26.26 -13.01
CA PHE A 186 6.74 -27.47 -13.19
C PHE A 186 5.40 -27.43 -12.43
N GLY A 187 4.55 -28.40 -12.71
CA GLY A 187 3.27 -28.58 -12.02
C GLY A 187 2.09 -27.78 -12.59
N SER A 188 2.30 -26.81 -13.49
CA SER A 188 1.22 -26.00 -14.09
C SER A 188 0.08 -26.76 -14.76
N LYS A 189 0.29 -28.04 -15.10
CA LYS A 189 -0.74 -28.91 -15.68
C LYS A 189 -1.54 -29.70 -14.64
N GLN A 190 -0.98 -29.94 -13.45
CA GLN A 190 -1.56 -30.81 -12.42
C GLN A 190 -2.05 -30.04 -11.19
N LEU A 191 -1.31 -29.01 -10.78
CA LEU A 191 -1.58 -28.24 -9.58
C LEU A 191 -2.69 -27.21 -9.84
N LYS A 192 -3.42 -26.83 -8.79
CA LYS A 192 -4.45 -25.80 -8.81
C LYS A 192 -4.37 -24.84 -7.64
N ASN A 193 -4.06 -25.36 -6.44
CA ASN A 193 -3.84 -24.55 -5.26
C ASN A 193 -2.73 -25.17 -4.38
N PRO A 194 -1.48 -25.17 -4.85
CA PRO A 194 -0.38 -25.79 -4.13
C PRO A 194 -0.03 -24.98 -2.88
N MET A 195 0.25 -25.67 -1.77
CA MET A 195 0.47 -25.06 -0.46
C MET A 195 1.83 -25.40 0.16
N GLY A 196 2.14 -26.68 0.26
CA GLY A 196 3.37 -27.19 0.86
C GLY A 196 4.28 -27.82 -0.18
N ILE A 197 5.58 -27.79 0.07
CA ILE A 197 6.58 -28.52 -0.71
C ILE A 197 7.56 -29.20 0.26
N GLY A 198 7.94 -30.43 -0.06
CA GLY A 198 8.89 -31.24 0.69
C GLY A 198 9.76 -32.05 -0.26
N LEU A 199 10.98 -32.35 0.17
CA LEU A 199 11.95 -33.11 -0.62
C LEU A 199 12.14 -34.48 0.01
N GLY A 200 12.08 -35.52 -0.83
CA GLY A 200 12.54 -36.88 -0.52
C GLY A 200 13.79 -37.25 -1.32
N PRO A 201 14.33 -38.46 -1.15
CA PRO A 201 15.58 -38.88 -1.81
C PRO A 201 15.56 -38.62 -3.32
N ASP A 202 14.56 -39.17 -4.01
CA ASP A 202 14.41 -39.06 -5.48
C ASP A 202 13.15 -38.31 -5.93
N SER A 203 12.42 -37.69 -4.99
CA SER A 203 11.12 -37.08 -5.29
C SER A 203 10.92 -35.72 -4.67
N ILE A 204 10.19 -34.86 -5.38
CA ILE A 204 9.60 -33.63 -4.84
C ILE A 204 8.13 -33.89 -4.57
N LEU A 205 7.66 -33.54 -3.39
CA LEU A 205 6.27 -33.69 -2.97
C LEU A 205 5.66 -32.31 -2.82
N VAL A 206 4.50 -32.10 -3.44
CA VAL A 206 3.76 -30.83 -3.39
C VAL A 206 2.34 -31.11 -2.90
N THR A 207 1.92 -30.48 -1.81
CA THR A 207 0.53 -30.58 -1.37
C THR A 207 -0.33 -29.60 -2.16
N ASP A 208 -1.52 -30.04 -2.57
CA ASP A 208 -2.50 -29.21 -3.24
C ASP A 208 -3.82 -29.24 -2.47
N SER A 209 -4.22 -28.07 -1.96
CA SER A 209 -5.39 -27.99 -1.08
C SER A 209 -6.70 -27.89 -1.85
N HIS A 210 -6.68 -27.70 -3.18
CA HIS A 210 -7.88 -27.74 -4.01
C HIS A 210 -8.22 -29.18 -4.38
N HIS A 211 -7.22 -29.97 -4.73
CA HIS A 211 -7.39 -31.39 -5.02
C HIS A 211 -7.40 -32.27 -3.76
N HIS A 212 -7.07 -31.70 -2.60
CA HIS A 212 -6.94 -32.42 -1.32
C HIS A 212 -5.97 -33.60 -1.44
N CYS A 213 -4.82 -33.40 -2.08
CA CYS A 213 -3.89 -34.47 -2.41
C CYS A 213 -2.41 -34.03 -2.32
N ILE A 214 -1.52 -35.00 -2.45
CA ILE A 214 -0.06 -34.81 -2.55
C ILE A 214 0.36 -35.27 -3.94
N PHE A 215 0.97 -34.38 -4.71
CA PHE A 215 1.58 -34.69 -6.00
C PHE A 215 3.06 -35.02 -5.82
N LYS A 216 3.49 -36.13 -6.43
CA LYS A 216 4.88 -36.59 -6.48
C LYS A 216 5.47 -36.30 -7.85
N TYR A 217 6.62 -35.63 -7.85
CA TYR A 217 7.43 -35.33 -9.03
C TYR A 217 8.80 -35.98 -8.87
N ASN A 218 9.46 -36.27 -9.99
CA ASN A 218 10.86 -36.68 -9.98
C ASN A 218 11.72 -35.48 -9.57
N ARG A 219 12.65 -35.69 -8.63
CA ARG A 219 13.48 -34.61 -8.10
C ARG A 219 14.44 -34.00 -9.12
N PHE A 220 14.91 -34.80 -10.08
CA PHE A 220 15.94 -34.39 -11.05
C PHE A 220 15.33 -33.94 -12.39
N ALA A 221 14.27 -34.62 -12.84
CA ALA A 221 13.63 -34.35 -14.12
C ALA A 221 12.38 -33.46 -14.04
N TYR A 222 11.90 -33.14 -12.84
CA TYR A 222 10.70 -32.33 -12.56
C TYR A 222 9.40 -32.80 -13.24
N ASN A 223 9.39 -34.02 -13.79
CA ASN A 223 8.20 -34.61 -14.39
C ASN A 223 7.31 -35.23 -13.32
N TYR A 224 6.01 -35.18 -13.58
CA TYR A 224 5.00 -35.79 -12.72
C TYR A 224 5.14 -37.32 -12.68
N VAL A 225 5.06 -37.90 -11.48
CA VAL A 225 5.19 -39.35 -11.24
C VAL A 225 3.84 -39.95 -10.83
N SER A 226 3.27 -39.47 -9.72
CA SER A 226 2.02 -39.98 -9.15
C SER A 226 1.40 -38.97 -8.19
N HIS A 227 0.21 -39.24 -7.68
CA HIS A 227 -0.39 -38.50 -6.58
C HIS A 227 -1.19 -39.44 -5.67
N ILE A 228 -1.44 -39.01 -4.43
CA ILE A 228 -2.39 -39.66 -3.53
C ILE A 228 -3.23 -38.64 -2.77
N GLY A 229 -4.47 -38.99 -2.46
CA GLY A 229 -5.37 -38.22 -1.62
C GLY A 229 -6.75 -38.13 -2.26
N GLY A 230 -7.50 -37.12 -1.85
CA GLY A 230 -8.90 -36.92 -2.15
C GLY A 230 -9.62 -36.45 -0.90
N LEU A 231 -10.64 -35.60 -1.07
CA LEU A 231 -11.38 -35.00 0.03
C LEU A 231 -12.02 -36.09 0.91
N GLY A 232 -11.60 -36.15 2.17
CA GLY A 232 -12.22 -37.07 3.12
C GLY A 232 -11.55 -37.06 4.50
N HIS A 233 -12.22 -37.71 5.45
CA HIS A 233 -11.79 -37.79 6.85
C HIS A 233 -11.22 -39.18 7.23
N ILE A 234 -11.36 -40.18 6.35
CA ILE A 234 -10.88 -41.55 6.59
C ILE A 234 -9.37 -41.67 6.36
N GLU A 235 -8.79 -42.80 6.76
CA GLU A 235 -7.37 -43.10 6.57
C GLU A 235 -6.99 -43.11 5.09
N GLY A 236 -5.88 -42.45 4.74
CA GLY A 236 -5.38 -42.32 3.37
C GLY A 236 -6.04 -41.22 2.53
N MET A 237 -7.19 -40.66 2.96
CA MET A 237 -7.78 -39.45 2.37
C MET A 237 -7.25 -38.20 3.08
N LEU A 238 -7.27 -37.06 2.42
CA LEU A 238 -6.73 -35.81 2.97
C LEU A 238 -7.79 -34.71 2.95
N ASP A 239 -7.73 -33.80 3.92
CA ASP A 239 -8.55 -32.58 3.88
C ASP A 239 -7.70 -31.33 4.17
N TYR A 240 -7.57 -30.49 3.14
CA TYR A 240 -6.77 -29.27 3.11
C TYR A 240 -5.32 -29.50 3.56
N PRO A 241 -4.53 -30.30 2.81
CA PRO A 241 -3.13 -30.56 3.13
C PRO A 241 -2.28 -29.30 2.97
N THR A 242 -1.65 -28.84 4.05
CA THR A 242 -0.93 -27.55 4.12
C THR A 242 0.57 -27.68 4.01
N CYS A 243 1.13 -28.79 4.48
CA CYS A 243 2.58 -29.00 4.57
C CYS A 243 2.93 -30.48 4.40
N VAL A 244 4.14 -30.74 3.92
CA VAL A 244 4.69 -32.09 3.70
C VAL A 244 6.19 -32.10 4.00
N GLU A 245 6.67 -33.13 4.68
CA GLU A 245 8.10 -33.45 4.85
C GLU A 245 8.35 -34.94 4.63
N THR A 246 9.60 -35.30 4.41
CA THR A 246 10.02 -36.71 4.38
C THR A 246 11.09 -36.98 5.42
N ASP A 247 11.08 -38.18 6.00
CA ASP A 247 12.15 -38.63 6.89
C ASP A 247 13.30 -39.29 6.11
N LYS A 248 14.37 -39.66 6.81
CA LYS A 248 15.54 -40.35 6.23
C LYS A 248 15.20 -41.71 5.62
N ALA A 249 14.11 -42.35 6.06
CA ALA A 249 13.63 -43.62 5.51
C ALA A 249 12.76 -43.43 4.26
N GLY A 250 12.42 -42.19 3.91
CA GLY A 250 11.56 -41.83 2.78
C GLY A 250 10.07 -41.90 3.10
N ASP A 251 9.68 -42.06 4.36
CA ASP A 251 8.27 -41.93 4.76
C ASP A 251 7.86 -40.45 4.67
N VAL A 252 6.60 -40.23 4.27
CA VAL A 252 6.03 -38.93 3.97
C VAL A 252 5.06 -38.52 5.08
N PHE A 253 5.28 -37.34 5.67
CA PHE A 253 4.44 -36.78 6.74
C PHE A 253 3.71 -35.56 6.22
N VAL A 254 2.38 -35.54 6.33
CA VAL A 254 1.53 -34.49 5.74
C VAL A 254 0.61 -33.90 6.79
N GLY A 255 0.69 -32.58 6.98
CA GLY A 255 -0.22 -31.85 7.86
C GLY A 255 -1.53 -31.51 7.16
N GLU A 256 -2.64 -31.82 7.81
CA GLU A 256 -4.00 -31.58 7.31
C GLU A 256 -4.74 -30.59 8.21
N LEU A 257 -5.05 -29.41 7.66
CA LEU A 257 -5.62 -28.32 8.44
C LEU A 257 -7.08 -28.56 8.80
N ASN A 258 -7.87 -29.19 7.95
CA ASN A 258 -9.29 -29.45 8.26
C ASN A 258 -9.47 -30.73 9.08
N ASN A 259 -8.60 -31.72 8.90
CA ASN A 259 -8.64 -32.97 9.68
C ASN A 259 -7.93 -32.89 11.04
N TRP A 260 -7.19 -31.81 11.31
CA TRP A 260 -6.47 -31.59 12.58
C TRP A 260 -5.53 -32.77 12.91
N ARG A 261 -4.79 -33.24 11.91
CA ARG A 261 -3.94 -34.41 12.03
C ARG A 261 -2.73 -34.32 11.10
N VAL A 262 -1.71 -35.11 11.40
CA VAL A 262 -0.59 -35.39 10.51
C VAL A 262 -0.69 -36.83 10.02
N SER A 263 -0.84 -37.03 8.72
CA SER A 263 -0.88 -38.38 8.12
C SER A 263 0.52 -38.81 7.70
N ARG A 264 0.91 -40.03 8.07
CA ARG A 264 2.17 -40.67 7.65
C ARG A 264 1.88 -41.68 6.55
N PHE A 265 2.63 -41.58 5.46
CA PHE A 265 2.63 -42.50 4.33
C PHE A 265 4.03 -43.08 4.13
N SER A 266 4.14 -44.24 3.47
CA SER A 266 5.42 -44.75 2.98
C SER A 266 5.93 -43.98 1.75
N SER A 267 7.16 -44.27 1.33
CA SER A 267 7.78 -43.70 0.13
C SER A 267 7.04 -43.98 -1.18
N ASP A 268 6.29 -45.09 -1.24
CA ASP A 268 5.35 -45.45 -2.31
C ASP A 268 3.93 -44.88 -2.10
N LEU A 269 3.79 -43.94 -1.15
CA LEU A 269 2.56 -43.24 -0.79
C LEU A 269 1.46 -44.13 -0.22
N LYS A 270 1.74 -45.28 0.38
CA LYS A 270 0.71 -46.05 1.10
C LYS A 270 0.52 -45.49 2.51
N PHE A 271 -0.73 -45.34 2.94
CA PHE A 271 -1.04 -44.85 4.29
C PHE A 271 -0.46 -45.80 5.36
N ARG A 272 0.14 -45.23 6.40
CA ARG A 272 0.73 -45.97 7.53
C ARG A 272 0.05 -45.69 8.84
N SER A 273 -0.10 -44.42 9.20
CA SER A 273 -0.61 -44.04 10.52
C SER A 273 -1.06 -42.59 10.57
N THR A 274 -1.96 -42.30 11.50
CA THR A 274 -2.35 -40.94 11.87
C THR A 274 -1.63 -40.48 13.12
N LEU A 275 -1.08 -39.27 13.08
CA LEU A 275 -0.41 -38.57 14.18
C LEU A 275 -1.18 -37.27 14.50
N CYS A 276 -1.04 -36.77 15.73
CA CYS A 276 -1.60 -35.52 16.22
C CYS A 276 -3.14 -35.35 16.14
N ASN A 277 -3.88 -36.44 15.90
CA ASN A 277 -5.32 -36.43 15.65
C ASN A 277 -6.12 -35.60 16.67
N ARG A 278 -6.73 -34.50 16.21
CA ARG A 278 -7.49 -33.50 16.98
C ARG A 278 -6.72 -32.83 18.14
N LYS A 279 -5.41 -33.04 18.25
CA LYS A 279 -4.57 -32.39 19.27
C LYS A 279 -4.07 -31.02 18.80
N CYS A 280 -3.87 -30.85 17.49
CA CYS A 280 -3.44 -29.60 16.90
C CYS A 280 -3.91 -29.48 15.45
N GLN A 281 -4.04 -28.25 14.96
CA GLN A 281 -4.41 -27.94 13.58
C GLN A 281 -3.17 -27.55 12.77
N PRO A 282 -2.52 -28.48 12.04
CA PRO A 282 -1.18 -28.27 11.48
C PRO A 282 -1.17 -27.28 10.30
N SER A 283 -0.37 -26.21 10.40
CA SER A 283 -0.03 -25.31 9.28
C SER A 283 1.36 -25.59 8.70
N GLN A 284 2.29 -26.07 9.51
CA GLN A 284 3.65 -26.43 9.09
C GLN A 284 4.21 -27.54 9.98
N LEU A 285 5.06 -28.40 9.41
CA LEU A 285 5.74 -29.46 10.15
C LEU A 285 7.24 -29.51 9.83
N ARG A 286 8.03 -29.98 10.81
CA ARG A 286 9.48 -30.23 10.68
C ARG A 286 9.82 -31.52 11.44
N LEU A 287 10.55 -32.41 10.77
CA LEU A 287 11.00 -33.68 11.34
C LEU A 287 12.38 -33.51 11.97
N MET A 288 12.60 -34.15 13.11
CA MET A 288 13.89 -34.23 13.80
C MET A 288 14.19 -35.71 14.10
N ASP A 289 15.39 -36.04 14.58
CA ASP A 289 15.77 -37.45 14.72
C ASP A 289 14.85 -38.25 15.67
N ASP A 290 14.44 -37.66 16.81
CA ASP A 290 13.66 -38.35 17.84
C ASP A 290 12.19 -37.87 17.97
N HIS A 291 11.86 -36.74 17.35
CA HIS A 291 10.57 -36.08 17.48
C HIS A 291 10.25 -35.24 16.25
N PHE A 292 9.05 -34.69 16.19
CA PHE A 292 8.67 -33.74 15.15
C PHE A 292 7.98 -32.52 15.77
N LEU A 293 8.16 -31.38 15.11
CA LEU A 293 7.54 -30.12 15.48
C LEU A 293 6.37 -29.85 14.55
N VAL A 294 5.24 -29.48 15.12
CA VAL A 294 4.05 -29.06 14.40
C VAL A 294 3.71 -27.65 14.83
N MET A 295 3.65 -26.75 13.85
CA MET A 295 3.00 -25.48 14.07
C MET A 295 1.50 -25.64 13.94
N SER A 296 0.79 -25.16 14.94
CA SER A 296 -0.65 -25.28 15.06
C SER A 296 -1.32 -23.92 14.99
N THR A 297 -2.40 -23.87 14.22
CA THR A 297 -3.28 -22.69 14.11
C THR A 297 -4.29 -22.66 15.25
N THR A 298 -4.66 -23.85 15.75
CA THR A 298 -5.60 -24.07 16.85
C THR A 298 -5.22 -25.33 17.65
N PRO A 299 -4.82 -25.21 18.94
CA PRO A 299 -4.40 -23.98 19.62
C PRO A 299 -3.15 -23.38 18.97
N LEU A 300 -2.97 -22.07 19.11
CA LEU A 300 -1.87 -21.33 18.51
C LEU A 300 -0.53 -21.69 19.18
N GLY A 301 0.44 -22.19 18.43
CA GLY A 301 1.77 -22.50 18.97
C GLY A 301 2.60 -23.46 18.12
N ILE A 302 3.85 -23.71 18.55
CA ILE A 302 4.67 -24.81 18.05
C ILE A 302 4.64 -25.93 19.10
N PHE A 303 4.23 -27.12 18.67
CA PHE A 303 4.04 -28.30 19.51
C PHE A 303 5.03 -29.38 19.11
N MET A 304 5.67 -29.98 20.11
CA MET A 304 6.64 -31.04 19.94
C MET A 304 5.99 -32.39 20.25
N PHE A 305 6.05 -33.31 19.28
CA PHE A 305 5.46 -34.64 19.38
C PHE A 305 6.53 -35.71 19.17
N SER A 306 6.45 -36.80 19.93
CA SER A 306 7.19 -38.01 19.60
C SER A 306 6.56 -38.73 18.41
N TYR A 307 7.33 -39.54 17.68
CA TYR A 307 6.82 -40.40 16.62
C TYR A 307 5.79 -41.44 17.10
N GLY A 308 5.70 -41.69 18.40
CA GLY A 308 4.63 -42.46 19.04
C GLY A 308 3.33 -41.69 19.28
N ASN A 309 3.16 -40.50 18.71
CA ASN A 309 1.98 -39.63 18.84
C ASN A 309 1.73 -39.08 20.27
N ILE A 310 2.79 -38.95 21.05
CA ILE A 310 2.75 -38.36 22.40
C ILE A 310 3.18 -36.89 22.30
N LEU A 311 2.35 -35.97 22.80
CA LEU A 311 2.73 -34.56 22.95
C LEU A 311 3.77 -34.45 24.06
N LEU A 312 4.97 -34.01 23.70
CA LEU A 312 6.10 -33.85 24.62
C LEU A 312 6.07 -32.47 25.28
N GLN A 313 5.88 -31.41 24.49
CA GLN A 313 5.90 -30.03 25.00
C GLN A 313 5.23 -29.06 24.01
N GLN A 314 4.65 -27.97 24.50
CA GLN A 314 4.40 -26.76 23.71
C GLN A 314 5.55 -25.78 23.93
N LEU A 315 6.17 -25.31 22.86
CA LEU A 315 7.29 -24.37 22.96
C LEU A 315 6.77 -22.99 23.44
N PRO A 316 7.47 -22.32 24.38
CA PRO A 316 7.08 -21.01 24.92
C PRO A 316 7.41 -19.88 23.92
N ILE A 317 6.84 -19.96 22.73
CA ILE A 317 7.04 -19.01 21.63
C ILE A 317 5.74 -18.24 21.45
N GLN A 318 5.78 -16.93 21.68
CA GLN A 318 4.65 -16.06 21.35
C GLN A 318 4.54 -15.98 19.83
N ILE A 319 3.48 -16.57 19.30
CA ILE A 319 3.07 -16.42 17.91
C ILE A 319 1.90 -15.44 17.91
N HIS A 320 1.97 -14.42 17.06
CA HIS A 320 0.85 -13.51 16.85
C HIS A 320 -0.06 -14.09 15.78
N GLN A 321 -1.35 -14.25 16.10
CA GLN A 321 -2.38 -14.43 15.08
C GLN A 321 -2.58 -13.08 14.39
N THR A 322 -2.28 -12.99 13.10
CA THR A 322 -2.74 -11.86 12.29
C THR A 322 -4.13 -12.19 11.77
N SER A 323 -5.16 -11.49 12.24
CA SER A 323 -6.54 -11.62 11.76
C SER A 323 -6.75 -11.09 10.33
N ASP A 324 -5.74 -10.46 9.73
CA ASP A 324 -5.98 -9.44 8.70
C ASP A 324 -5.58 -9.83 7.27
N ILE A 325 -5.05 -11.03 7.01
CA ILE A 325 -4.48 -11.34 5.68
C ILE A 325 -5.39 -12.21 4.79
N SER A 326 -6.38 -12.97 5.31
CA SER A 326 -7.20 -13.80 4.40
C SER A 326 -8.46 -14.48 4.97
N GLY A 327 -8.92 -14.22 6.20
CA GLY A 327 -9.98 -15.05 6.80
C GLY A 327 -9.59 -16.54 6.94
N TYR A 328 -8.31 -16.87 6.80
CA TYR A 328 -7.72 -18.16 7.11
C TYR A 328 -6.71 -17.93 8.23
N ASN A 329 -6.84 -18.66 9.35
CA ASN A 329 -5.89 -18.69 10.46
C ASN A 329 -4.58 -19.36 10.01
N LEU A 330 -3.77 -18.73 9.15
CA LEU A 330 -2.47 -19.27 8.74
C LEU A 330 -1.39 -18.75 9.68
N CYS A 331 -1.12 -19.50 10.73
CA CYS A 331 0.00 -19.22 11.63
C CYS A 331 1.33 -19.58 10.95
N HIS A 332 2.24 -18.60 10.98
CA HIS A 332 3.43 -18.41 10.16
C HIS A 332 4.51 -19.47 10.30
N SER A 333 4.97 -20.00 9.17
CA SER A 333 6.10 -20.95 9.01
C SER A 333 7.22 -20.91 10.06
N PHE A 334 7.94 -22.01 10.21
CA PHE A 334 9.22 -22.02 10.91
C PHE A 334 10.21 -22.94 10.20
N PHE A 335 11.50 -22.72 10.46
CA PHE A 335 12.58 -23.56 9.99
C PHE A 335 13.40 -24.08 11.18
N VAL A 336 13.95 -25.29 11.03
CA VAL A 336 14.84 -25.90 12.02
C VAL A 336 16.16 -26.20 11.33
N SER A 337 17.27 -25.66 11.85
CA SER A 337 18.60 -25.94 11.31
C SER A 337 19.13 -27.31 11.72
N LYS A 338 20.22 -27.76 11.09
CA LYS A 338 20.87 -29.05 11.43
C LYS A 338 21.35 -29.08 12.88
N GLU A 339 21.68 -27.92 13.46
CA GLU A 339 22.08 -27.76 14.87
C GLU A 339 20.87 -27.73 15.84
N GLY A 340 19.64 -27.78 15.33
CA GLY A 340 18.42 -27.74 16.12
C GLY A 340 17.99 -26.32 16.56
N LEU A 341 18.48 -25.27 15.90
CA LEU A 341 17.98 -23.91 16.11
C LEU A 341 16.68 -23.70 15.34
N ILE A 342 15.71 -23.05 15.99
CA ILE A 342 14.38 -22.78 15.45
C ILE A 342 14.32 -21.32 14.98
N PHE A 343 14.11 -21.12 13.69
CA PHE A 343 13.95 -19.81 13.06
C PHE A 343 12.46 -19.54 12.87
N VAL A 344 11.97 -18.48 13.50
CA VAL A 344 10.56 -18.08 13.49
C VAL A 344 10.44 -16.68 12.88
N PRO A 345 9.85 -16.53 11.68
CA PRO A 345 9.53 -15.23 11.13
C PRO A 345 8.48 -14.54 12.00
N ASN A 346 8.78 -13.31 12.39
CA ASN A 346 7.88 -12.45 13.13
C ASN A 346 7.39 -11.32 12.21
N LEU A 347 6.19 -11.54 11.66
CA LEU A 347 5.57 -10.64 10.68
C LEU A 347 5.39 -9.22 11.24
N ALA A 348 4.88 -9.12 12.48
CA ALA A 348 4.56 -7.85 13.14
C ALA A 348 5.82 -7.02 13.43
N ASN A 349 6.92 -7.68 13.79
CA ASN A 349 8.15 -7.02 14.17
C ASN A 349 9.19 -6.95 13.04
N HIS A 350 8.84 -7.36 11.82
CA HIS A 350 9.72 -7.29 10.65
C HIS A 350 11.09 -7.96 10.87
N CYS A 351 11.09 -9.11 11.55
CA CYS A 351 12.31 -9.80 11.96
C CYS A 351 12.12 -11.32 11.97
N ILE A 352 13.21 -12.05 12.18
CA ILE A 352 13.28 -13.49 12.35
C ILE A 352 13.89 -13.74 13.73
N ASP A 353 13.11 -14.36 14.61
CA ASP A 353 13.56 -14.82 15.92
C ASP A 353 14.27 -16.17 15.75
N VAL A 354 15.53 -16.25 16.17
CA VAL A 354 16.27 -17.51 16.29
C VAL A 354 16.22 -17.96 17.73
N ARG A 355 15.77 -19.21 17.91
CA ARG A 355 15.46 -19.79 19.21
C ARG A 355 16.17 -21.12 19.37
N THR A 356 16.44 -21.48 20.62
CA THR A 356 16.93 -22.81 20.98
C THR A 356 15.85 -23.86 20.73
N LYS A 357 16.24 -25.14 20.73
CA LYS A 357 15.32 -26.29 20.70
C LYS A 357 14.20 -26.25 21.77
N ASN A 358 14.45 -25.58 22.90
CA ASN A 358 13.48 -25.44 23.99
C ASN A 358 12.61 -24.18 23.87
N GLY A 359 12.77 -23.39 22.81
CA GLY A 359 11.98 -22.18 22.52
C GLY A 359 12.52 -20.87 23.10
N SER A 360 13.63 -20.89 23.86
CA SER A 360 14.26 -19.66 24.36
C SER A 360 14.88 -18.85 23.23
N LEU A 361 14.65 -17.53 23.22
CA LEU A 361 15.21 -16.61 22.23
C LEU A 361 16.75 -16.55 22.36
N VAL A 362 17.44 -16.83 21.26
CA VAL A 362 18.89 -16.71 21.14
C VAL A 362 19.24 -15.35 20.56
N LYS A 363 18.62 -15.01 19.42
CA LYS A 363 18.93 -13.79 18.67
C LYS A 363 17.75 -13.38 17.79
N ARG A 364 17.68 -12.10 17.46
CA ARG A 364 16.74 -11.55 16.47
C ARG A 364 17.51 -11.02 15.27
N PHE A 365 17.05 -11.34 14.07
CA PHE A 365 17.60 -10.91 12.80
C PHE A 365 16.57 -10.09 12.03
N GLY A 366 16.98 -9.10 11.26
CA GLY A 366 16.03 -8.25 10.56
C GLY A 366 15.51 -7.11 11.43
N LYS A 367 15.37 -5.97 10.76
CA LYS A 367 14.57 -4.82 11.18
C LYS A 367 13.87 -4.31 9.93
N ARG A 368 12.79 -3.56 10.08
CA ARG A 368 12.07 -2.97 8.95
C ARG A 368 12.99 -2.09 8.11
N GLY A 369 13.01 -2.30 6.79
CA GLY A 369 13.76 -1.48 5.83
C GLY A 369 14.29 -2.24 4.61
N LYS A 370 15.14 -1.59 3.79
CA LYS A 370 15.72 -2.13 2.52
C LYS A 370 17.24 -2.25 2.55
N GLY A 371 17.87 -1.81 3.64
CA GLY A 371 19.30 -1.89 3.85
C GLY A 371 19.77 -3.33 4.08
N LYS A 372 21.09 -3.51 4.15
CA LYS A 372 21.70 -4.82 4.40
C LYS A 372 21.19 -5.40 5.73
N GLY A 373 20.59 -6.59 5.67
CA GLY A 373 20.03 -7.27 6.85
C GLY A 373 18.69 -6.72 7.34
N GLU A 374 18.03 -5.83 6.58
CA GLU A 374 16.67 -5.35 6.84
C GLU A 374 15.65 -6.23 6.09
N ILE A 375 14.54 -6.58 6.74
CA ILE A 375 13.53 -7.52 6.24
C ILE A 375 12.15 -6.91 6.49
N ASN A 376 11.18 -7.14 5.59
CA ASN A 376 9.82 -6.64 5.78
C ASN A 376 8.85 -7.81 5.74
N PHE A 377 7.93 -7.89 6.70
CA PHE A 377 6.85 -8.88 6.72
C PHE A 377 7.28 -10.30 6.29
N PRO A 378 8.32 -10.89 6.91
CA PRO A 378 8.82 -12.21 6.51
C PRO A 378 7.72 -13.26 6.74
N PHE A 379 7.33 -13.99 5.70
CA PHE A 379 6.21 -14.93 5.76
C PHE A 379 6.66 -16.40 5.85
N ASP A 380 7.64 -16.78 5.04
CA ASP A 380 8.26 -18.09 5.01
C ASP A 380 9.76 -17.95 4.81
N LEU A 381 10.55 -18.92 5.28
CA LEU A 381 12.00 -18.87 5.20
C LEU A 381 12.65 -20.26 5.11
N CYS A 382 13.86 -20.32 4.54
CA CYS A 382 14.79 -21.44 4.69
C CYS A 382 16.20 -20.92 4.95
N VAL A 383 17.04 -21.77 5.53
CA VAL A 383 18.46 -21.48 5.77
C VAL A 383 19.32 -22.48 4.98
N THR A 384 20.27 -21.96 4.22
CA THR A 384 21.28 -22.75 3.47
C THR A 384 22.38 -23.27 4.40
N GLU A 385 23.15 -24.29 3.97
CA GLU A 385 24.28 -24.81 4.75
C GLU A 385 25.33 -23.75 5.08
N ASP A 386 25.55 -22.79 4.19
CA ASP A 386 26.46 -21.66 4.40
C ASP A 386 25.82 -20.53 5.23
N GLY A 387 24.66 -20.77 5.86
CA GLY A 387 24.04 -19.86 6.81
C GLY A 387 23.15 -18.78 6.20
N ARG A 388 22.94 -18.75 4.88
CA ARG A 388 22.05 -17.77 4.24
C ARG A 388 20.59 -18.04 4.52
N ILE A 389 19.88 -17.00 4.97
CA ILE A 389 18.45 -16.95 5.15
C ILE A 389 17.79 -16.42 3.87
N ILE A 390 16.94 -17.25 3.28
CA ILE A 390 16.10 -16.89 2.14
C ILE A 390 14.67 -16.73 2.65
N SER A 391 14.03 -15.58 2.44
CA SER A 391 12.69 -15.28 2.96
C SER A 391 11.74 -14.73 1.89
N LEU A 392 10.45 -15.07 1.99
CA LEU A 392 9.34 -14.44 1.23
C LEU A 392 8.80 -13.22 1.99
N TYR A 393 8.44 -12.14 1.29
CA TYR A 393 7.79 -10.94 1.86
C TYR A 393 6.69 -10.36 0.97
N CYS A 394 5.83 -9.48 1.54
CA CYS A 394 4.73 -8.82 0.85
C CYS A 394 4.88 -7.28 0.58
N CYS A 395 4.25 -6.75 -0.50
CA CYS A 395 4.21 -5.35 -0.98
C CYS A 395 2.76 -4.86 -1.30
N ASN A 396 2.37 -3.61 -1.00
CA ASN A 396 0.97 -3.12 -1.16
C ASN A 396 0.80 -2.05 -2.25
N LYS A 397 -0.32 -2.04 -3.01
CA LYS A 397 -0.61 -1.03 -4.06
C LYS A 397 -1.87 -0.21 -3.77
N LEU A 398 -1.85 1.08 -4.10
CA LEU A 398 -3.01 1.99 -4.12
C LEU A 398 -3.33 2.36 -5.58
N LEU A 399 -4.54 2.06 -6.05
CA LEU A 399 -4.97 2.28 -7.43
C LEU A 399 -5.84 3.53 -7.55
N ARG A 400 -5.85 4.17 -8.72
CA ARG A 400 -6.86 5.18 -9.05
C ARG A 400 -8.21 4.48 -9.29
N GLY A 401 -9.24 4.84 -8.53
CA GLY A 401 -10.53 4.14 -8.54
C GLY A 401 -11.20 4.05 -9.92
N ASN A 402 -11.29 5.16 -10.66
CA ASN A 402 -11.83 5.19 -12.03
C ASN A 402 -10.88 4.61 -13.11
N ARG A 403 -9.79 3.97 -12.70
CA ARG A 403 -8.90 3.17 -13.56
C ARG A 403 -8.82 1.72 -13.10
N ALA A 404 -9.53 1.36 -12.04
CA ALA A 404 -9.54 0.00 -11.50
C ALA A 404 -10.68 -0.81 -12.12
N THR A 405 -10.42 -2.08 -12.37
CA THR A 405 -11.44 -3.07 -12.76
C THR A 405 -11.22 -4.36 -11.97
N LYS A 406 -12.30 -5.07 -11.65
CA LYS A 406 -12.24 -6.33 -10.90
C LYS A 406 -11.92 -7.48 -11.87
N LEU A 407 -10.72 -8.04 -11.77
CA LEU A 407 -10.25 -9.15 -12.60
C LEU A 407 -10.58 -10.52 -12.00
N SER A 408 -10.75 -10.61 -10.68
CA SER A 408 -10.97 -11.87 -9.99
C SER A 408 -12.05 -11.74 -8.94
N ALA A 409 -13.00 -12.69 -8.94
CA ALA A 409 -14.00 -12.82 -7.89
C ALA A 409 -13.40 -13.43 -6.60
N ASN A 410 -12.34 -14.25 -6.74
CA ASN A 410 -11.83 -15.10 -5.66
C ASN A 410 -10.34 -14.87 -5.33
N GLY A 411 -9.62 -14.08 -6.13
CA GLY A 411 -8.19 -13.81 -5.96
C GLY A 411 -7.93 -12.55 -5.15
N PHE A 412 -6.84 -12.55 -4.37
CA PHE A 412 -6.47 -11.41 -3.50
C PHE A 412 -6.11 -10.15 -4.29
N GLU A 413 -5.46 -10.27 -5.46
CA GLU A 413 -5.43 -9.20 -6.47
C GLU A 413 -6.75 -9.19 -7.27
N ALA A 414 -7.85 -8.91 -6.56
CA ALA A 414 -9.17 -8.83 -7.17
C ALA A 414 -9.25 -7.67 -8.18
N PHE A 415 -8.45 -6.62 -7.98
CA PHE A 415 -8.48 -5.39 -8.76
C PHE A 415 -7.14 -5.13 -9.47
N SER A 416 -7.23 -4.60 -10.68
CA SER A 416 -6.08 -4.15 -11.45
C SER A 416 -6.36 -2.78 -12.07
N SER A 417 -5.31 -1.99 -12.28
CA SER A 417 -5.36 -0.80 -13.11
C SER A 417 -4.56 -1.04 -14.39
N PRO A 418 -5.20 -1.55 -15.46
CA PRO A 418 -4.47 -2.07 -16.61
C PRO A 418 -3.83 -0.98 -17.48
N ASN A 419 -4.41 0.21 -17.49
CA ASN A 419 -4.02 1.33 -18.36
C ASN A 419 -3.45 2.53 -17.58
N ALA A 420 -3.24 2.40 -16.27
CA ALA A 420 -2.63 3.44 -15.44
C ALA A 420 -1.77 2.82 -14.33
N PRO A 421 -0.61 3.40 -13.98
CA PRO A 421 0.18 2.92 -12.85
C PRO A 421 -0.54 3.15 -11.51
N PRO A 422 -0.21 2.38 -10.45
CA PRO A 422 -0.69 2.66 -9.09
C PRO A 422 -0.28 4.05 -8.61
N ILE A 423 -1.17 4.74 -7.88
CA ILE A 423 -0.93 6.05 -7.24
C ILE A 423 0.17 5.93 -6.19
N ALA A 424 0.13 4.87 -5.41
CA ALA A 424 1.17 4.60 -4.44
C ALA A 424 1.48 3.11 -4.39
N VAL A 425 2.73 2.80 -4.12
CA VAL A 425 3.17 1.46 -3.79
C VAL A 425 3.79 1.53 -2.40
N LYS A 426 3.10 0.94 -1.43
CA LYS A 426 3.57 0.79 -0.06
C LYS A 426 4.50 -0.43 -0.01
N GLY A 427 5.78 -0.15 -0.23
CA GLY A 427 6.89 -1.02 0.17
C GLY A 427 7.44 -0.59 1.52
N THR A 428 8.77 -0.51 1.65
CA THR A 428 9.44 -0.05 2.89
C THR A 428 9.26 1.42 3.22
N GLN A 429 9.23 2.23 2.18
CA GLN A 429 8.78 3.61 2.17
C GLN A 429 7.56 3.66 1.26
N LEU A 430 6.63 4.55 1.59
CA LEU A 430 5.50 4.84 0.73
C LEU A 430 6.04 5.54 -0.53
N LYS A 431 6.12 4.81 -1.64
CA LYS A 431 6.46 5.42 -2.93
C LYS A 431 5.16 5.94 -3.52
N ILE A 432 5.00 7.25 -3.57
CA ILE A 432 3.85 7.91 -4.18
C ILE A 432 4.30 8.43 -5.54
N GLU A 433 3.57 8.05 -6.58
CA GLU A 433 3.72 8.63 -7.92
C GLU A 433 2.95 9.96 -7.94
N TRP A 434 3.55 11.01 -7.35
CA TRP A 434 2.94 12.34 -7.27
C TRP A 434 2.50 12.87 -8.63
N ASP A 435 3.24 12.49 -9.67
CA ASP A 435 3.03 12.85 -11.07
C ASP A 435 1.69 12.40 -11.65
N ILE A 436 1.10 11.36 -11.08
CA ILE A 436 -0.18 10.81 -11.53
C ILE A 436 -1.30 11.16 -10.56
N ILE A 437 -1.12 12.06 -9.60
CA ILE A 437 -2.22 12.51 -8.76
C ILE A 437 -2.99 13.61 -9.51
N HIS A 438 -4.25 13.35 -9.81
CA HIS A 438 -5.12 14.37 -10.40
C HIS A 438 -5.45 15.41 -9.33
N ARG A 439 -5.15 16.68 -9.60
CA ARG A 439 -5.40 17.80 -8.68
C ARG A 439 -6.45 18.73 -9.28
N ASN A 440 -7.32 19.24 -8.42
CA ASN A 440 -8.33 20.18 -8.85
C ASN A 440 -7.67 21.52 -9.21
N THR A 441 -7.98 22.04 -10.38
CA THR A 441 -7.55 23.37 -10.85
C THR A 441 -8.63 24.44 -10.63
N GLU A 442 -9.83 24.02 -10.22
CA GLU A 442 -10.92 24.92 -9.86
C GLU A 442 -10.81 25.31 -8.38
N LEU A 443 -10.93 26.61 -8.09
CA LEU A 443 -10.98 27.15 -6.73
C LEU A 443 -12.35 26.92 -6.04
N GLU A 444 -13.28 26.21 -6.70
CA GLU A 444 -14.60 25.94 -6.15
C GLU A 444 -14.53 24.94 -4.98
N LYS A 445 -15.39 25.16 -3.97
CA LYS A 445 -15.58 24.22 -2.86
C LYS A 445 -16.03 22.86 -3.36
N PHE A 446 -15.68 21.83 -2.62
CA PHE A 446 -16.16 20.46 -2.82
C PHE A 446 -17.70 20.43 -2.93
N ARG A 447 -18.21 19.76 -3.97
CA ARG A 447 -19.64 19.55 -4.20
C ARG A 447 -19.91 18.07 -4.48
N VAL A 448 -20.99 17.56 -3.91
CA VAL A 448 -21.51 16.22 -4.18
C VAL A 448 -22.56 16.29 -5.28
N HIS A 449 -22.47 15.42 -6.28
CA HIS A 449 -23.48 15.28 -7.33
C HIS A 449 -24.35 14.06 -7.05
N THR A 450 -25.61 14.31 -6.70
CA THR A 450 -26.58 13.27 -6.32
C THR A 450 -27.50 12.86 -7.46
N ASP A 451 -27.69 13.74 -8.44
CA ASP A 451 -28.56 13.49 -9.59
C ASP A 451 -27.84 12.59 -10.60
N MET A 452 -27.98 11.26 -10.45
CA MET A 452 -27.27 10.23 -11.23
C MET A 452 -28.23 9.24 -11.91
N ASN A 453 -29.50 9.63 -12.12
CA ASN A 453 -30.53 8.76 -12.69
C ASN A 453 -30.59 8.90 -14.23
N ALA A 454 -29.65 8.27 -14.93
CA ALA A 454 -29.59 8.27 -16.40
C ALA A 454 -29.93 6.89 -16.97
N CYS A 455 -30.67 6.86 -18.08
CA CYS A 455 -30.99 5.62 -18.80
C CYS A 455 -29.80 5.21 -19.68
N VAL A 456 -28.77 4.62 -19.08
CA VAL A 456 -27.57 4.16 -19.78
C VAL A 456 -27.29 2.68 -19.57
N ALA A 457 -26.58 2.05 -20.51
CA ALA A 457 -26.31 0.61 -20.47
C ALA A 457 -24.91 0.24 -21.00
N ILE A 458 -24.50 -1.01 -20.81
CA ILE A 458 -23.31 -1.61 -21.43
C ILE A 458 -23.77 -2.72 -22.38
N LEU A 459 -23.28 -2.70 -23.62
CA LEU A 459 -23.49 -3.75 -24.60
C LEU A 459 -22.16 -4.39 -24.99
N ARG A 460 -22.01 -5.69 -24.73
CA ARG A 460 -20.83 -6.46 -25.13
C ARG A 460 -21.05 -7.15 -26.47
N ILE A 461 -20.21 -6.83 -27.46
CA ILE A 461 -20.26 -7.48 -28.77
C ILE A 461 -19.65 -8.88 -28.70
N TYR A 462 -20.29 -9.86 -29.33
CA TYR A 462 -19.77 -11.22 -29.46
C TYR A 462 -19.92 -11.70 -30.92
N PRO A 463 -19.11 -12.68 -31.37
CA PRO A 463 -19.19 -13.18 -32.73
C PRO A 463 -20.60 -13.73 -33.02
N GLY A 464 -21.26 -13.22 -34.06
CA GLY A 464 -22.59 -13.67 -34.46
C GLY A 464 -23.77 -12.94 -33.80
N ILE A 465 -23.55 -11.88 -33.00
CA ILE A 465 -24.64 -11.03 -32.50
C ILE A 465 -25.44 -10.45 -33.69
N SER A 466 -26.76 -10.59 -33.71
CA SER A 466 -27.58 -10.15 -34.84
C SER A 466 -27.85 -8.64 -34.78
N ALA A 467 -28.01 -8.02 -35.96
CA ALA A 467 -28.42 -6.61 -36.06
C ALA A 467 -29.74 -6.34 -35.31
N GLN A 468 -30.67 -7.30 -35.34
CA GLN A 468 -31.94 -7.18 -34.62
C GLN A 468 -31.77 -7.08 -33.10
N VAL A 469 -30.84 -7.85 -32.50
CA VAL A 469 -30.56 -7.76 -31.06
C VAL A 469 -30.00 -6.39 -30.71
N VAL A 470 -29.06 -5.87 -31.51
CA VAL A 470 -28.49 -4.53 -31.32
C VAL A 470 -29.57 -3.46 -31.47
N LYS A 471 -30.41 -3.54 -32.50
CA LYS A 471 -31.52 -2.62 -32.74
C LYS A 471 -32.51 -2.60 -31.58
N ASN A 472 -32.87 -3.76 -31.03
CA ASN A 472 -33.77 -3.88 -29.88
C ASN A 472 -33.14 -3.29 -28.61
N PHE A 473 -31.84 -3.50 -28.41
CA PHE A 473 -31.12 -2.96 -27.26
C PHE A 473 -31.05 -1.43 -27.28
N LEU A 474 -30.95 -0.82 -28.48
CA LEU A 474 -30.83 0.62 -28.71
C LEU A 474 -32.20 1.33 -28.89
N GLN A 475 -33.26 0.80 -28.29
CA GLN A 475 -34.58 1.44 -28.26
C GLN A 475 -34.73 2.39 -27.07
N PRO A 476 -35.64 3.38 -27.14
CA PRO A 476 -36.04 4.19 -25.98
C PRO A 476 -36.46 3.30 -24.78
N PRO A 477 -36.23 3.74 -23.53
CA PRO A 477 -35.79 5.07 -23.08
C PRO A 477 -34.26 5.25 -23.02
N LEU A 478 -33.47 4.40 -23.68
CA LEU A 478 -32.00 4.47 -23.62
C LEU A 478 -31.46 5.81 -24.14
N GLN A 479 -30.64 6.49 -23.33
CA GLN A 479 -29.98 7.76 -23.65
C GLN A 479 -28.52 7.56 -24.08
N GLY A 480 -27.85 6.53 -23.56
CA GLY A 480 -26.46 6.25 -23.92
C GLY A 480 -26.03 4.80 -23.64
N VAL A 481 -25.00 4.35 -24.34
CA VAL A 481 -24.47 2.99 -24.23
C VAL A 481 -22.95 2.97 -24.32
N VAL A 482 -22.35 2.16 -23.46
CA VAL A 482 -20.94 1.75 -23.59
C VAL A 482 -20.89 0.48 -24.42
N LEU A 483 -20.29 0.55 -25.60
CA LEU A 483 -20.16 -0.55 -26.54
C LEU A 483 -18.79 -1.21 -26.39
N LEU A 484 -18.77 -2.46 -25.94
CA LEU A 484 -17.52 -3.22 -25.79
C LEU A 484 -17.19 -3.97 -27.10
N THR A 485 -16.21 -3.47 -27.85
CA THR A 485 -15.82 -3.97 -29.17
C THR A 485 -14.52 -4.79 -29.14
N PHE A 486 -14.18 -5.47 -30.24
CA PHE A 486 -13.03 -6.35 -30.29
C PHE A 486 -11.70 -5.61 -30.46
N GLY A 487 -10.65 -6.06 -29.78
CA GLY A 487 -9.28 -5.58 -29.99
C GLY A 487 -9.18 -4.07 -29.81
N THR A 488 -8.63 -3.38 -30.81
CA THR A 488 -8.40 -1.92 -30.78
C THR A 488 -9.64 -1.09 -31.11
N GLY A 489 -10.87 -1.64 -31.04
CA GLY A 489 -12.11 -0.90 -31.30
C GLY A 489 -13.03 -1.42 -32.40
N ASN A 490 -12.85 -2.67 -32.85
CA ASN A 490 -13.44 -3.15 -34.10
C ASN A 490 -14.87 -3.68 -33.89
N LEU A 491 -15.80 -3.18 -34.71
CA LEU A 491 -17.19 -3.64 -34.81
C LEU A 491 -17.41 -4.39 -36.13
N PRO A 492 -18.16 -5.51 -36.15
CA PRO A 492 -18.59 -6.14 -37.40
C PRO A 492 -19.33 -5.17 -38.33
N SER A 493 -18.97 -5.18 -39.61
CA SER A 493 -19.45 -4.17 -40.59
C SER A 493 -20.97 -4.16 -40.78
N TYR A 494 -21.65 -5.30 -40.62
CA TYR A 494 -23.09 -5.42 -40.78
C TYR A 494 -23.90 -4.75 -39.65
N LEU A 495 -23.26 -4.34 -38.54
CA LEU A 495 -23.92 -3.64 -37.45
C LEU A 495 -23.89 -2.11 -37.61
N ARG A 496 -23.19 -1.59 -38.63
CA ARG A 496 -22.96 -0.15 -38.81
C ARG A 496 -24.25 0.65 -38.90
N GLU A 497 -25.21 0.19 -39.70
CA GLU A 497 -26.47 0.91 -39.95
C GLU A 497 -27.26 1.11 -38.66
N GLU A 498 -27.23 0.13 -37.75
CA GLU A 498 -27.94 0.23 -36.48
C GLU A 498 -27.29 1.20 -35.50
N ILE A 499 -25.95 1.31 -35.54
CA ILE A 499 -25.21 2.33 -34.77
C ILE A 499 -25.51 3.73 -35.31
N GLU A 500 -25.46 3.90 -36.63
CA GLU A 500 -25.75 5.18 -37.30
C GLU A 500 -27.18 5.63 -37.01
N SER A 501 -28.15 4.71 -37.13
CA SER A 501 -29.56 4.96 -36.81
C SER A 501 -29.78 5.34 -35.34
N ALA A 502 -29.05 4.72 -34.40
CA ALA A 502 -29.14 5.06 -32.98
C ALA A 502 -28.53 6.44 -32.67
N CYS A 503 -27.39 6.78 -33.28
CA CYS A 503 -26.78 8.11 -33.16
C CYS A 503 -27.71 9.22 -33.70
N MET A 504 -28.45 8.95 -34.79
CA MET A 504 -29.46 9.87 -35.33
C MET A 504 -30.66 10.09 -34.38
N ARG A 505 -30.92 9.14 -33.46
CA ARG A 505 -31.90 9.28 -32.38
C ARG A 505 -31.30 9.90 -31.10
N ASP A 506 -30.15 10.57 -31.22
CA ASP A 506 -29.40 11.20 -30.13
C ASP A 506 -28.93 10.26 -29.01
N ILE A 507 -28.86 8.94 -29.26
CA ILE A 507 -28.25 7.99 -28.33
C ILE A 507 -26.73 8.18 -28.36
N ILE A 508 -26.12 8.42 -27.20
CA ILE A 508 -24.67 8.53 -27.07
C ILE A 508 -24.03 7.15 -27.03
N ILE A 509 -23.21 6.81 -28.02
CA ILE A 509 -22.50 5.52 -28.11
C ILE A 509 -21.02 5.72 -27.83
N VAL A 510 -20.50 5.11 -26.76
CA VAL A 510 -19.08 5.18 -26.36
C VAL A 510 -18.40 3.85 -26.64
N ASN A 511 -17.40 3.85 -27.53
CA ASN A 511 -16.66 2.65 -27.91
C ASN A 511 -15.50 2.37 -26.93
N ILE A 512 -15.52 1.20 -26.29
CA ILE A 512 -14.50 0.70 -25.36
C ILE A 512 -14.04 -0.69 -25.80
N SER A 513 -12.77 -1.03 -25.56
CA SER A 513 -12.24 -2.35 -25.87
C SER A 513 -12.75 -3.42 -24.90
N GLN A 514 -12.96 -4.63 -25.38
CA GLN A 514 -13.11 -5.83 -24.53
C GLN A 514 -11.77 -6.32 -23.96
N CYS A 515 -10.65 -5.88 -24.52
CA CYS A 515 -9.33 -6.22 -24.00
C CYS A 515 -9.13 -5.54 -22.64
N ILE A 516 -8.51 -6.27 -21.70
CA ILE A 516 -8.22 -5.74 -20.37
C ILE A 516 -7.24 -4.56 -20.46
N ASN A 517 -6.26 -4.63 -21.38
CA ASN A 517 -5.24 -3.62 -21.58
C ASN A 517 -5.31 -3.04 -22.99
N GLY A 518 -4.97 -1.76 -23.11
CA GLY A 518 -4.77 -1.05 -24.38
C GLY A 518 -5.94 -0.13 -24.76
N PRO A 519 -5.64 1.01 -25.43
CA PRO A 519 -6.68 1.93 -25.88
C PRO A 519 -7.41 1.40 -27.10
N VAL A 520 -8.64 1.89 -27.26
CA VAL A 520 -9.28 1.97 -28.57
C VAL A 520 -8.61 3.09 -29.38
N THR A 521 -8.28 2.81 -30.64
CA THR A 521 -7.58 3.75 -31.52
C THR A 521 -8.26 3.87 -32.88
N ASP A 522 -8.15 5.05 -33.50
CA ASP A 522 -8.67 5.36 -34.83
C ASP A 522 -7.78 4.87 -35.98
N THR A 523 -6.70 4.15 -35.68
CA THR A 523 -5.71 3.67 -36.66
C THR A 523 -6.26 2.61 -37.63
N TYR A 524 -7.28 1.84 -37.22
CA TYR A 524 -7.84 0.76 -38.03
C TYR A 524 -9.08 1.19 -38.82
N VAL A 525 -9.20 0.72 -40.07
CA VAL A 525 -10.27 1.13 -41.02
C VAL A 525 -11.68 0.87 -40.46
N LEU A 526 -11.87 -0.20 -39.69
CA LEU A 526 -13.16 -0.55 -39.10
C LEU A 526 -13.56 0.39 -37.94
N ALA A 527 -12.61 0.80 -37.10
CA ALA A 527 -12.85 1.78 -36.04
C ALA A 527 -13.19 3.17 -36.61
N LYS A 528 -12.52 3.60 -37.70
CA LYS A 528 -12.86 4.85 -38.41
C LYS A 528 -14.31 4.88 -38.91
N LYS A 529 -14.79 3.76 -39.44
CA LYS A 529 -16.18 3.64 -39.92
C LYS A 529 -17.19 3.75 -38.78
N LEU A 530 -16.85 3.28 -37.58
CA LEU A 530 -17.68 3.40 -36.39
C LEU A 530 -17.79 4.84 -35.90
N TYR A 531 -16.68 5.60 -35.91
CA TYR A 531 -16.70 7.02 -35.55
C TYR A 531 -17.40 7.89 -36.61
N ALA A 532 -17.25 7.53 -37.89
CA ALA A 532 -18.03 8.14 -38.96
C ALA A 532 -19.54 7.94 -38.80
N ALA A 533 -19.97 6.82 -38.19
CA ALA A 533 -21.36 6.57 -37.82
C ALA A 533 -21.84 7.32 -36.56
N GLY A 534 -20.99 8.19 -35.97
CA GLY A 534 -21.34 9.04 -34.85
C GLY A 534 -21.02 8.48 -33.45
N ALA A 535 -20.41 7.31 -33.35
CA ALA A 535 -19.92 6.80 -32.06
C ALA A 535 -18.70 7.61 -31.56
N LEU A 536 -18.43 7.57 -30.26
CA LEU A 536 -17.34 8.29 -29.61
C LEU A 536 -16.21 7.35 -29.18
N CYS A 537 -14.97 7.80 -29.24
CA CYS A 537 -13.82 7.05 -28.73
C CYS A 537 -13.77 7.18 -27.20
N GLY A 538 -13.77 6.04 -26.50
CA GLY A 538 -13.55 6.01 -25.06
C GLY A 538 -12.08 5.81 -24.65
N HIS A 539 -11.15 5.83 -25.62
CA HIS A 539 -9.71 5.63 -25.41
C HIS A 539 -9.39 4.38 -24.58
N ASP A 540 -8.70 4.54 -23.45
CA ASP A 540 -8.26 3.50 -22.53
C ASP A 540 -9.06 3.49 -21.21
N MET A 541 -10.26 4.09 -21.20
CA MET A 541 -11.19 3.99 -20.07
C MET A 541 -11.56 2.53 -19.80
N THR A 542 -11.78 2.20 -18.54
CA THR A 542 -12.45 0.95 -18.18
C THR A 542 -13.95 1.06 -18.52
N PRO A 543 -14.65 -0.07 -18.76
CA PRO A 543 -16.10 -0.07 -18.95
C PRO A 543 -16.85 0.62 -17.81
N GLU A 544 -16.40 0.43 -16.57
CA GLU A 544 -16.97 1.03 -15.37
C GLU A 544 -16.82 2.55 -15.41
N ALA A 545 -15.63 3.06 -15.75
CA ALA A 545 -15.38 4.49 -15.82
C ALA A 545 -16.16 5.16 -16.95
N ALA A 546 -16.26 4.52 -18.12
CA ALA A 546 -17.04 5.01 -19.24
C ALA A 546 -18.54 5.10 -18.90
N LEU A 547 -19.08 4.06 -18.23
CA LEU A 547 -20.48 4.04 -17.80
C LEU A 547 -20.73 5.14 -16.75
N THR A 548 -19.90 5.22 -15.71
CA THR A 548 -20.03 6.25 -14.66
C THR A 548 -19.94 7.65 -15.23
N LYS A 549 -19.04 7.88 -16.19
CA LYS A 549 -18.90 9.19 -16.85
C LYS A 549 -20.15 9.55 -17.65
N LEU A 550 -20.77 8.61 -18.35
CA LEU A 550 -22.06 8.86 -19.02
C LEU A 550 -23.15 9.22 -18.02
N ILE A 551 -23.29 8.44 -16.93
CA ILE A 551 -24.27 8.72 -15.86
C ILE A 551 -24.08 10.13 -15.31
N TYR A 552 -22.83 10.49 -15.01
CA TYR A 552 -22.47 11.80 -14.49
C TYR A 552 -22.83 12.93 -15.45
N LEU A 553 -22.50 12.80 -16.73
CA LEU A 553 -22.75 13.85 -17.71
C LEU A 553 -24.24 14.06 -17.99
N PHE A 554 -25.03 12.99 -18.05
CA PHE A 554 -26.50 13.11 -18.16
C PHE A 554 -27.12 13.66 -16.87
N GLY A 555 -26.65 13.21 -15.71
CA GLY A 555 -27.06 13.70 -14.40
C GLY A 555 -26.85 15.20 -14.20
N LYS A 556 -25.79 15.75 -14.82
CA LYS A 556 -25.52 17.19 -14.87
C LYS A 556 -26.48 17.99 -15.75
N GLY A 557 -27.39 17.34 -16.50
CA GLY A 557 -28.29 18.00 -17.42
C GLY A 557 -27.60 18.55 -18.68
N TYR A 558 -26.41 18.03 -19.03
CA TYR A 558 -25.74 18.46 -20.25
C TYR A 558 -26.49 18.01 -21.50
N SER A 559 -26.49 18.86 -22.52
CA SER A 559 -27.00 18.54 -23.85
C SER A 559 -26.14 17.46 -24.53
N THR A 560 -26.73 16.70 -25.46
CA THR A 560 -26.05 15.67 -26.26
C THR A 560 -24.75 16.20 -26.91
N GLN A 561 -24.74 17.45 -27.38
CA GLN A 561 -23.55 18.08 -27.95
C GLN A 561 -22.43 18.31 -26.93
N GLN A 562 -22.76 18.74 -25.72
CA GLN A 562 -21.79 18.90 -24.63
C GLN A 562 -21.24 17.56 -24.19
N ILE A 563 -22.09 16.54 -24.06
CA ILE A 563 -21.68 15.18 -23.70
C ILE A 563 -20.69 14.63 -24.74
N ARG A 564 -20.97 14.81 -26.04
CA ARG A 564 -20.07 14.41 -27.14
C ARG A 564 -18.68 15.07 -27.03
N LYS A 565 -18.59 16.28 -26.49
CA LYS A 565 -17.31 16.96 -26.22
C LYS A 565 -16.60 16.43 -24.96
N PHE A 566 -17.35 16.15 -23.89
CA PHE A 566 -16.78 15.74 -22.61
C PHE A 566 -16.38 14.27 -22.52
N ILE A 567 -17.00 13.38 -23.30
CA ILE A 567 -16.65 11.95 -23.30
C ILE A 567 -15.17 11.69 -23.65
N PRO A 568 -14.60 12.25 -24.72
CA PRO A 568 -13.18 12.04 -25.04
C PRO A 568 -12.22 12.85 -24.15
N ALA A 569 -12.70 13.84 -23.40
CA ALA A 569 -11.85 14.70 -22.54
C ALA A 569 -11.57 14.06 -21.18
N ASN A 570 -10.34 14.13 -20.67
CA ASN A 570 -10.01 13.60 -19.34
C ASN A 570 -10.57 14.50 -18.22
N LEU A 571 -11.60 14.04 -17.48
CA LEU A 571 -12.27 14.86 -16.46
C LEU A 571 -11.72 14.63 -15.05
N ARG A 572 -11.33 13.40 -14.71
CA ARG A 572 -10.98 12.96 -13.35
C ARG A 572 -9.82 11.94 -13.36
N GLY A 573 -9.03 11.91 -14.43
CA GLY A 573 -7.93 10.96 -14.60
C GLY A 573 -8.36 9.57 -15.10
N GLU A 574 -9.58 9.41 -15.57
CA GLU A 574 -10.17 8.13 -16.02
C GLU A 574 -9.66 7.65 -17.39
N LEU A 575 -9.05 8.55 -18.18
CA LEU A 575 -8.49 8.24 -19.50
C LEU A 575 -7.16 8.93 -19.76
N SER A 576 -6.38 8.38 -20.67
CA SER A 576 -5.11 8.93 -21.15
C SER A 576 -5.37 9.58 -22.50
N CYS A 577 -5.30 10.91 -22.55
CA CYS A 577 -5.32 11.62 -23.82
C CYS A 577 -3.96 11.40 -24.50
N TYR A 578 -3.89 10.44 -25.43
CA TYR A 578 -2.86 10.49 -26.47
C TYR A 578 -3.24 11.61 -27.44
N SER A 579 -3.22 12.86 -26.98
CA SER A 579 -2.92 13.90 -27.95
C SER A 579 -1.56 13.53 -28.49
N GLN A 580 -1.42 13.53 -29.82
CA GLN A 580 -0.15 13.91 -30.40
C GLN A 580 0.16 15.27 -29.76
N ALA A 581 0.82 15.25 -28.61
CA ALA A 581 1.66 16.33 -28.20
C ALA A 581 2.63 16.43 -29.37
N ASN A 582 2.26 17.25 -30.35
CA ASN A 582 3.23 18.13 -30.97
C ASN A 582 4.07 18.57 -29.78
N GLU A 583 5.28 18.03 -29.72
CA GLU A 583 6.34 18.51 -28.87
C GLU A 583 6.49 19.99 -29.25
N LYS A 584 5.63 20.85 -28.71
CA LYS A 584 6.02 22.20 -28.37
C LYS A 584 7.02 21.97 -27.24
N GLU A 585 8.26 21.68 -27.67
CA GLU A 585 9.47 21.82 -26.89
C GLU A 585 9.24 22.99 -25.95
N THR A 586 9.14 22.69 -24.65
CA THR A 586 9.04 23.69 -23.61
C THR A 586 10.27 24.56 -23.79
N SER A 587 10.04 25.76 -24.32
CA SER A 587 11.06 26.55 -25.02
C SER A 587 11.85 27.36 -24.02
N ASN A 588 12.41 26.68 -23.04
CA ASN A 588 13.27 27.32 -22.06
C ASN A 588 14.64 27.47 -22.71
N LYS A 589 14.90 28.65 -23.29
CA LYS A 589 16.15 28.97 -24.01
C LYS A 589 17.38 28.61 -23.18
N LEU A 590 17.29 28.77 -21.86
CA LEU A 590 18.34 28.37 -20.91
C LEU A 590 18.54 26.86 -20.85
N LEU A 591 17.46 26.07 -20.72
CA LEU A 591 17.53 24.60 -20.70
C LEU A 591 18.15 24.07 -22.01
N LYS A 592 17.74 24.63 -23.15
CA LYS A 592 18.26 24.26 -24.47
C LYS A 592 19.73 24.60 -24.59
N ALA A 593 20.13 25.83 -24.23
CA ALA A 593 21.52 26.25 -24.23
C ALA A 593 22.40 25.37 -23.31
N MET A 594 21.91 25.01 -22.12
CA MET A 594 22.65 24.14 -21.19
C MET A 594 22.70 22.69 -21.66
N ALA A 595 21.62 22.16 -22.23
CA ALA A 595 21.61 20.81 -22.79
C ALA A 595 22.59 20.68 -23.97
N GLU A 596 22.64 21.69 -24.84
CA GLU A 596 23.60 21.79 -25.94
C GLU A 596 25.05 21.88 -25.42
N HIS A 597 25.31 22.73 -24.41
CA HIS A 597 26.66 22.89 -23.85
C HIS A 597 27.15 21.66 -23.07
N LEU A 598 26.25 20.96 -22.40
CA LEU A 598 26.54 19.73 -21.65
C LEU A 598 26.52 18.48 -22.54
N SER A 599 26.30 18.62 -23.86
CA SER A 599 26.21 17.51 -24.81
C SER A 599 25.21 16.43 -24.39
N ILE A 600 24.09 16.84 -23.79
CA ILE A 600 23.06 15.93 -23.29
C ILE A 600 22.29 15.34 -24.47
N ASN A 601 22.44 14.04 -24.68
CA ASN A 601 21.82 13.32 -25.80
C ASN A 601 20.72 12.35 -25.36
N SER A 602 20.57 12.08 -24.06
CA SER A 602 19.52 11.21 -23.55
C SER A 602 18.34 12.00 -22.99
N LYS A 603 17.12 11.52 -23.27
CA LYS A 603 15.88 12.06 -22.69
C LYS A 603 15.90 12.06 -21.16
N GLN A 604 16.60 11.10 -20.56
CA GLN A 604 16.68 10.94 -19.11
C GLN A 604 17.60 11.99 -18.47
N GLU A 605 18.75 12.29 -19.07
CA GLU A 605 19.63 13.39 -18.64
C GLU A 605 18.95 14.75 -18.83
N LEU A 606 18.21 14.95 -19.92
CA LEU A 606 17.45 16.19 -20.14
C LEU A 606 16.39 16.40 -19.06
N LEU A 607 15.68 15.32 -18.67
CA LEU A 607 14.72 15.35 -17.57
C LEU A 607 15.40 15.64 -16.22
N MET A 608 16.58 15.06 -15.97
CA MET A 608 17.35 15.34 -14.75
C MET A 608 17.78 16.82 -14.70
N LEU A 609 18.35 17.34 -15.78
CA LEU A 609 18.75 18.74 -15.88
C LEU A 609 17.54 19.67 -15.65
N ARG A 610 16.41 19.36 -16.27
CA ARG A 610 15.17 20.12 -16.09
C ARG A 610 14.70 20.10 -14.63
N ASN A 611 14.70 18.95 -13.98
CA ASN A 611 14.25 18.81 -12.60
C ASN A 611 15.18 19.55 -11.60
N VAL A 612 16.45 19.76 -11.96
CA VAL A 612 17.39 20.53 -11.14
C VAL A 612 17.20 22.04 -11.33
N LEU A 613 16.94 22.50 -12.55
CA LEU A 613 16.92 23.93 -12.87
C LEU A 613 15.57 24.60 -12.65
N ILE A 614 14.45 23.90 -12.90
CA ILE A 614 13.12 24.51 -12.83
C ILE A 614 12.75 24.99 -11.42
N PRO A 615 12.91 24.22 -10.32
CA PRO A 615 12.47 24.69 -9.01
C PRO A 615 13.08 26.03 -8.60
N PRO A 616 14.41 26.25 -8.72
CA PRO A 616 15.02 27.55 -8.45
C PRO A 616 14.48 28.68 -9.32
N ILE A 617 14.23 28.43 -10.61
CA ILE A 617 13.70 29.44 -11.55
C ILE A 617 12.28 29.84 -11.15
N LEU A 618 11.42 28.86 -10.83
CA LEU A 618 10.05 29.14 -10.40
C LEU A 618 10.01 29.86 -9.05
N CYS A 619 10.88 29.49 -8.11
CA CYS A 619 11.01 30.19 -6.83
C CYS A 619 11.51 31.64 -7.02
N ALA A 620 12.46 31.87 -7.92
CA ALA A 620 12.93 33.23 -8.24
C ALA A 620 11.82 34.06 -8.90
N ALA A 621 11.13 33.52 -9.90
CA ALA A 621 9.99 34.18 -10.54
C ALA A 621 8.87 34.50 -9.54
N ALA A 622 8.55 33.55 -8.65
CA ALA A 622 7.58 33.74 -7.59
C ALA A 622 8.01 34.80 -6.57
N LYS A 623 9.31 34.94 -6.30
CA LYS A 623 9.85 35.97 -5.41
C LYS A 623 9.69 37.36 -6.01
N ASP A 624 10.02 37.50 -7.29
CA ASP A 624 10.02 38.79 -7.98
C ASP A 624 8.62 39.20 -8.49
N GLY A 625 7.63 38.31 -8.38
CA GLY A 625 6.29 38.54 -8.92
C GLY A 625 6.20 38.38 -10.45
N ASP A 626 7.18 37.74 -11.08
CA ASP A 626 7.30 37.64 -12.55
C ASP A 626 6.36 36.56 -13.11
N MET A 627 5.16 37.01 -13.47
CA MET A 627 4.11 36.20 -14.09
C MET A 627 4.49 35.64 -15.46
N ASP A 628 5.29 36.37 -16.24
CA ASP A 628 5.69 35.96 -17.58
C ASP A 628 6.74 34.85 -17.53
N MET A 629 7.69 34.95 -16.60
CA MET A 629 8.65 33.88 -16.33
C MET A 629 7.94 32.63 -15.80
N LEU A 630 6.97 32.76 -14.90
CA LEU A 630 6.17 31.61 -14.42
C LEU A 630 5.42 30.92 -15.55
N ARG A 631 4.69 31.68 -16.38
CA ARG A 631 3.89 31.12 -17.49
C ARG A 631 4.76 30.50 -18.58
N SER A 632 5.89 31.12 -18.92
CA SER A 632 6.82 30.56 -19.91
C SER A 632 7.47 29.25 -19.46
N ASN A 633 7.67 29.06 -18.15
CA ASN A 633 8.24 27.83 -17.59
C ASN A 633 7.20 26.74 -17.33
N LEU A 634 5.98 27.11 -16.92
CA LEU A 634 4.91 26.17 -16.57
C LEU A 634 4.01 25.80 -17.77
N GLY A 635 3.99 26.60 -18.83
CA GLY A 635 3.11 26.42 -19.99
C GLY A 635 1.64 26.76 -19.70
N ASP A 636 0.77 26.55 -20.70
CA ASP A 636 -0.67 26.82 -20.58
C ASP A 636 -1.40 25.80 -19.69
N LEU A 637 -2.52 26.26 -19.09
CA LEU A 637 -3.41 25.55 -18.14
C LEU A 637 -3.90 24.15 -18.59
N GLU A 638 -3.82 23.84 -19.89
CA GLU A 638 -4.38 22.62 -20.48
C GLU A 638 -3.37 21.47 -20.64
N SER A 639 -2.07 21.71 -20.40
CA SER A 639 -1.07 20.66 -20.58
C SER A 639 -0.89 19.81 -19.31
N THR A 640 -1.10 18.50 -19.42
CA THR A 640 -0.86 17.52 -18.34
C THR A 640 0.58 17.55 -17.80
N TYR A 641 1.51 18.18 -18.53
CA TYR A 641 2.89 18.40 -18.11
C TYR A 641 3.05 19.48 -17.03
N SER A 642 2.18 20.48 -16.96
CA SER A 642 2.30 21.66 -16.08
C SER A 642 2.16 21.34 -14.58
N TYR A 643 1.34 20.33 -14.24
CA TYR A 643 0.98 19.98 -12.86
C TYR A 643 2.17 19.53 -11.99
N ASN A 644 3.23 18.99 -12.59
CA ASN A 644 4.40 18.52 -11.85
C ASN A 644 5.39 19.63 -11.57
N LEU A 645 5.60 20.55 -12.51
CA LEU A 645 6.59 21.62 -12.34
C LEU A 645 6.12 22.63 -11.27
N VAL A 646 4.82 22.93 -11.19
CA VAL A 646 4.27 23.90 -10.22
C VAL A 646 4.47 23.49 -8.76
N ASN A 647 4.65 22.20 -8.48
CA ASN A 647 4.86 21.64 -7.14
C ASN A 647 6.32 21.25 -6.86
N THR A 648 7.23 21.55 -7.79
CA THR A 648 8.66 21.34 -7.54
C THR A 648 9.14 22.24 -6.41
N ALA A 649 10.10 21.72 -5.66
CA ALA A 649 10.60 22.37 -4.47
C ALA A 649 12.11 22.60 -4.56
N ASP A 650 12.56 23.70 -3.95
CA ASP A 650 13.98 24.01 -3.79
C ASP A 650 14.66 23.07 -2.77
N TYR A 651 15.93 23.33 -2.47
CA TYR A 651 16.72 22.55 -1.50
C TYR A 651 16.15 22.59 -0.08
N ASP A 652 15.34 23.61 0.25
CA ASP A 652 14.65 23.76 1.53
C ASP A 652 13.22 23.17 1.51
N ARG A 653 12.87 22.45 0.44
CA ARG A 653 11.52 21.92 0.18
C ARG A 653 10.45 22.99 0.00
N ARG A 654 10.81 24.25 -0.23
CA ARG A 654 9.86 25.32 -0.54
C ARG A 654 9.49 25.28 -2.01
N THR A 655 8.20 25.43 -2.28
CA THR A 655 7.68 25.56 -3.65
C THR A 655 7.55 27.03 -4.03
N ALA A 656 7.35 27.31 -5.33
CA ALA A 656 7.01 28.65 -5.81
C ALA A 656 5.81 29.26 -5.05
N LEU A 657 4.84 28.44 -4.63
CA LEU A 657 3.70 28.90 -3.83
C LEU A 657 4.12 29.39 -2.44
N HIS A 658 5.05 28.72 -1.75
CA HIS A 658 5.55 29.18 -0.45
C HIS A 658 6.19 30.57 -0.57
N ILE A 659 6.99 30.78 -1.62
CA ILE A 659 7.69 32.04 -1.86
C ILE A 659 6.70 33.15 -2.22
N ALA A 660 5.82 32.92 -3.19
CA ALA A 660 4.81 33.90 -3.60
C ALA A 660 3.90 34.33 -2.43
N VAL A 661 3.52 33.36 -1.57
CA VAL A 661 2.75 33.64 -0.37
C VAL A 661 3.55 34.50 0.60
N SER A 662 4.82 34.17 0.87
CA SER A 662 5.66 34.92 1.83
C SER A 662 5.86 36.38 1.38
N GLU A 663 6.06 36.60 0.09
CA GLU A 663 6.27 37.93 -0.51
C GLU A 663 4.96 38.71 -0.73
N GLY A 664 3.79 38.05 -0.67
CA GLY A 664 2.49 38.72 -0.79
C GLY A 664 1.96 38.92 -2.21
N HIS A 665 2.50 38.18 -3.21
CA HIS A 665 2.11 38.32 -4.62
C HIS A 665 0.81 37.60 -4.93
N TYR A 666 -0.33 38.25 -4.70
CA TYR A 666 -1.67 37.66 -4.83
C TYR A 666 -1.93 37.04 -6.21
N GLU A 667 -1.62 37.74 -7.30
CA GLU A 667 -1.85 37.30 -8.67
C GLU A 667 -1.02 36.04 -9.01
N VAL A 668 0.21 35.97 -8.50
CA VAL A 668 1.07 34.80 -8.63
C VAL A 668 0.48 33.62 -7.86
N VAL A 669 0.06 33.84 -6.61
CA VAL A 669 -0.59 32.81 -5.80
C VAL A 669 -1.83 32.27 -6.50
N GLU A 670 -2.72 33.14 -6.99
CA GLU A 670 -3.93 32.74 -7.69
C GLU A 670 -3.62 31.91 -8.95
N CYS A 671 -2.62 32.33 -9.73
CA CYS A 671 -2.20 31.58 -10.91
C CYS A 671 -1.62 30.21 -10.56
N LEU A 672 -0.74 30.13 -9.56
CA LEU A 672 -0.15 28.87 -9.11
C LEU A 672 -1.22 27.90 -8.61
N LEU A 673 -2.23 28.39 -7.88
CA LEU A 673 -3.37 27.58 -7.42
C LEU A 673 -4.22 27.08 -8.60
N LYS A 674 -4.53 27.94 -9.58
CA LYS A 674 -5.23 27.54 -10.82
C LYS A 674 -4.44 26.54 -11.66
N LEU A 675 -3.11 26.53 -11.54
CA LEU A 675 -2.23 25.53 -12.15
C LEU A 675 -2.07 24.25 -11.31
N GLY A 676 -2.70 24.16 -10.14
CA GLY A 676 -2.70 22.96 -9.29
C GLY A 676 -1.59 22.89 -8.23
N ALA A 677 -1.05 24.03 -7.79
CA ALA A 677 -0.12 24.11 -6.66
C ALA A 677 -0.75 23.55 -5.37
N SER A 678 0.03 22.78 -4.59
CA SER A 678 -0.43 22.21 -3.32
C SER A 678 -0.46 23.27 -2.23
N VAL A 679 -1.61 23.42 -1.58
CA VAL A 679 -1.73 24.20 -0.34
C VAL A 679 -1.28 23.43 0.91
N HIS A 680 -0.87 22.17 0.78
CA HIS A 680 -0.54 21.27 1.89
C HIS A 680 0.91 20.77 1.90
N GLN A 681 1.67 21.02 0.83
CA GLN A 681 3.08 20.63 0.79
C GLN A 681 3.83 21.43 1.85
N THR A 682 4.67 20.76 2.63
CA THR A 682 5.46 21.40 3.68
C THR A 682 6.90 21.61 3.26
N ASP A 683 7.50 22.69 3.75
CA ASP A 683 8.92 22.93 3.65
C ASP A 683 9.73 22.11 4.67
N ARG A 684 11.04 22.35 4.77
CA ARG A 684 11.93 21.66 5.72
C ARG A 684 11.65 21.96 7.20
N TRP A 685 10.84 22.96 7.50
CA TRP A 685 10.41 23.36 8.86
C TRP A 685 8.95 22.95 9.12
N ASP A 686 8.42 22.03 8.30
CA ASP A 686 7.05 21.55 8.34
C ASP A 686 6.00 22.67 8.15
N GLN A 687 6.38 23.81 7.59
CA GLN A 687 5.46 24.91 7.28
C GLN A 687 4.83 24.68 5.91
N ASN A 688 3.49 24.76 5.86
CA ASN A 688 2.75 24.78 4.60
C ASN A 688 2.48 26.22 4.15
N PRO A 689 2.00 26.45 2.91
CA PRO A 689 1.72 27.80 2.41
C PRO A 689 0.75 28.60 3.30
N LEU A 690 -0.28 27.97 3.88
CA LEU A 690 -1.20 28.66 4.79
C LEU A 690 -0.46 29.18 6.03
N ARG A 691 0.51 28.42 6.56
CA ARG A 691 1.27 28.89 7.69
C ARG A 691 2.28 29.98 7.35
N CYS A 692 2.93 29.91 6.18
CA CYS A 692 3.71 31.05 5.68
C CYS A 692 2.84 32.31 5.57
N ALA A 693 1.61 32.19 5.06
CA ALA A 693 0.70 33.33 4.97
C ALA A 693 0.37 33.93 6.35
N ILE A 694 0.23 33.09 7.39
CA ILE A 694 0.04 33.55 8.77
C ILE A 694 1.29 34.29 9.24
N GLU A 695 2.47 33.67 9.16
CA GLU A 695 3.74 34.23 9.64
C GLU A 695 4.07 35.60 9.03
N TYR A 696 3.83 35.74 7.73
CA TYR A 696 4.04 36.99 6.98
C TYR A 696 2.81 37.92 6.94
N LYS A 697 1.75 37.62 7.71
CA LYS A 697 0.56 38.47 7.91
C LYS A 697 -0.23 38.78 6.63
N GLN A 698 -0.29 37.82 5.71
CA GLN A 698 -0.87 37.97 4.37
C GLN A 698 -2.38 37.67 4.35
N LEU A 699 -3.19 38.59 4.91
CA LEU A 699 -4.61 38.36 5.20
C LEU A 699 -5.45 37.97 3.97
N THR A 700 -5.26 38.65 2.83
CA THR A 700 -6.00 38.37 1.58
C THR A 700 -5.64 37.02 0.98
N ILE A 701 -4.36 36.63 1.09
CA ILE A 701 -3.87 35.34 0.61
C ILE A 701 -4.37 34.19 1.49
N ILE A 702 -4.53 34.39 2.81
CA ILE A 702 -5.14 33.40 3.70
C ILE A 702 -6.54 33.02 3.23
N GLU A 703 -7.36 34.00 2.85
CA GLU A 703 -8.70 33.74 2.32
C GLU A 703 -8.66 32.95 1.01
N LEU A 704 -7.77 33.33 0.09
CA LEU A 704 -7.59 32.63 -1.19
C LEU A 704 -7.12 31.18 -0.99
N LEU A 705 -6.17 30.94 -0.10
CA LEU A 705 -5.70 29.59 0.24
C LEU A 705 -6.82 28.76 0.86
N LYS A 706 -7.65 29.33 1.73
CA LYS A 706 -8.83 28.66 2.30
C LYS A 706 -9.88 28.34 1.24
N GLN A 707 -10.11 29.24 0.28
CA GLN A 707 -10.98 28.96 -0.87
C GLN A 707 -10.44 27.78 -1.69
N ALA A 708 -9.13 27.70 -1.87
CA ALA A 708 -8.44 26.57 -2.50
C ALA A 708 -8.37 25.29 -1.63
N GLY A 709 -9.00 25.28 -0.44
CA GLY A 709 -9.09 24.10 0.43
C GLY A 709 -8.02 23.99 1.53
N ALA A 710 -7.20 25.02 1.73
CA ALA A 710 -6.28 25.05 2.85
C ALA A 710 -7.03 25.08 4.18
N HIS A 711 -6.59 24.28 5.13
CA HIS A 711 -7.14 24.21 6.48
C HIS A 711 -6.02 24.28 7.50
N LEU A 712 -6.30 24.92 8.62
CA LEU A 712 -5.36 24.99 9.73
C LEU A 712 -5.30 23.62 10.40
N ASN A 713 -4.13 22.97 10.33
CA ASN A 713 -3.86 21.67 10.94
C ASN A 713 -2.76 21.78 12.00
N GLU A 714 -2.95 22.72 12.93
CA GLU A 714 -2.03 22.97 14.04
C GLU A 714 -2.64 22.46 15.34
N ASN A 715 -1.78 21.95 16.24
CA ASN A 715 -2.23 21.53 17.56
C ASN A 715 -2.65 22.74 18.40
N GLU A 716 -3.65 22.57 19.27
CA GLU A 716 -4.16 23.63 20.16
C GLU A 716 -3.03 24.30 20.96
N SER A 717 -2.07 23.52 21.46
CA SER A 717 -0.91 24.06 22.18
C SER A 717 -0.03 24.98 21.31
N THR A 718 0.21 24.62 20.04
CA THR A 718 0.96 25.48 19.11
C THR A 718 0.22 26.80 18.86
N ILE A 719 -1.10 26.73 18.67
CA ILE A 719 -1.95 27.90 18.48
C ILE A 719 -1.86 28.80 19.72
N GLY A 720 -2.01 28.25 20.92
CA GLY A 720 -1.93 28.99 22.18
C GLY A 720 -0.58 29.68 22.38
N ILE A 721 0.54 28.99 22.12
CA ILE A 721 1.89 29.56 22.23
C ILE A 721 2.07 30.75 21.29
N GLN A 722 1.68 30.58 20.02
CA GLN A 722 1.95 31.58 18.98
C GLN A 722 1.04 32.80 19.14
N THR A 723 -0.20 32.59 19.56
CA THR A 723 -1.15 33.68 19.83
C THR A 723 -0.79 34.42 21.12
N CYS A 724 -0.36 33.74 22.18
CA CYS A 724 0.17 34.41 23.39
C CYS A 724 1.46 35.20 23.09
N LYS A 725 2.37 34.64 22.28
CA LYS A 725 3.56 35.37 21.83
C LYS A 725 3.19 36.66 21.07
N ALA A 726 2.22 36.58 20.17
CA ALA A 726 1.72 37.74 19.45
C ALA A 726 1.15 38.83 20.38
N VAL A 727 0.44 38.42 21.44
CA VAL A 727 -0.06 39.34 22.48
C VAL A 727 1.09 40.01 23.23
N GLY A 728 2.13 39.25 23.61
CA GLY A 728 3.33 39.80 24.26
C GLY A 728 4.10 40.81 23.40
N GLU A 729 4.01 40.69 22.08
CA GLU A 729 4.61 41.60 21.10
C GLU A 729 3.66 42.74 20.65
N SER A 730 2.45 42.83 21.22
CA SER A 730 1.38 43.75 20.80
C SER A 730 1.05 43.70 19.31
N ASN A 731 1.14 42.51 18.69
CA ASN A 731 0.99 42.30 17.25
C ASN A 731 -0.43 41.83 16.92
N ILE A 732 -1.33 42.77 16.61
CA ILE A 732 -2.74 42.46 16.29
C ILE A 732 -2.88 41.77 14.93
N ASP A 733 -2.04 42.09 13.96
CA ASP A 733 -2.19 41.59 12.59
C ASP A 733 -1.92 40.08 12.48
N ILE A 734 -0.97 39.56 13.27
CA ILE A 734 -0.75 38.11 13.34
C ILE A 734 -1.92 37.40 14.04
N LEU A 735 -2.58 38.02 15.03
CA LEU A 735 -3.80 37.47 15.66
C LEU A 735 -4.95 37.41 14.65
N LYS A 736 -5.11 38.46 13.83
CA LYS A 736 -6.06 38.47 12.71
C LYS A 736 -5.76 37.36 11.70
N ALA A 737 -4.49 37.16 11.36
CA ALA A 737 -4.07 36.11 10.44
C ALA A 737 -4.41 34.71 10.97
N TRP A 738 -4.11 34.42 12.24
CA TRP A 738 -4.49 33.17 12.90
C TRP A 738 -6.01 32.95 12.92
N ARG A 739 -6.79 33.99 13.24
CA ARG A 739 -8.26 33.93 13.23
C ARG A 739 -8.80 33.65 11.83
N LEU A 740 -8.31 34.37 10.82
CA LEU A 740 -8.72 34.16 9.43
C LEU A 740 -8.38 32.75 8.96
N ALA A 741 -7.24 32.18 9.39
CA ALA A 741 -6.87 30.80 9.09
C ALA A 741 -7.79 29.75 9.75
N GLY A 742 -8.52 30.14 10.81
CA GLY A 742 -9.51 29.30 11.50
C GLY A 742 -9.18 28.97 12.96
N ALA A 743 -8.22 29.64 13.59
CA ALA A 743 -7.91 29.46 15.01
C ALA A 743 -8.97 30.08 15.92
N THR A 744 -9.24 29.49 17.08
CA THR A 744 -10.24 30.01 18.02
C THR A 744 -9.69 31.14 18.91
N LEU A 745 -8.37 31.21 19.11
CA LEU A 745 -7.66 32.19 19.96
C LEU A 745 -7.96 32.04 21.46
N GLU A 746 -8.50 30.90 21.87
CA GLU A 746 -8.83 30.56 23.26
C GLU A 746 -7.83 29.56 23.86
N GLU A 747 -6.95 29.01 23.03
CA GLU A 747 -6.01 27.97 23.40
C GLU A 747 -4.92 28.54 24.33
N ALA A 748 -4.57 27.78 25.37
CA ALA A 748 -3.58 28.20 26.36
C ALA A 748 -2.14 27.84 25.92
N ASP A 749 -1.18 28.64 26.37
CA ASP A 749 0.25 28.34 26.24
C ASP A 749 0.72 27.27 27.26
N TYR A 750 2.02 26.96 27.29
CA TYR A 750 2.59 25.99 28.25
C TYR A 750 2.44 26.40 29.73
N SER A 751 2.19 27.68 30.01
CA SER A 751 1.94 28.18 31.36
C SER A 751 0.45 28.12 31.74
N GLY A 752 -0.41 27.64 30.84
CA GLY A 752 -1.86 27.66 31.01
C GLY A 752 -2.46 29.04 30.83
N CYS A 753 -1.71 30.01 30.30
CA CYS A 753 -2.19 31.37 30.06
C CYS A 753 -2.83 31.44 28.66
N THR A 754 -4.05 31.99 28.57
CA THR A 754 -4.68 32.27 27.28
C THR A 754 -4.29 33.65 26.75
N PRO A 755 -4.44 33.92 25.44
CA PRO A 755 -4.16 35.24 24.86
C PRO A 755 -4.89 36.39 25.57
N MET A 756 -6.17 36.18 25.92
CA MET A 756 -6.98 37.15 26.67
C MET A 756 -6.42 37.42 28.08
N GLN A 757 -6.04 36.36 28.80
CA GLN A 757 -5.46 36.50 30.15
C GLN A 757 -4.13 37.25 30.10
N LEU A 758 -3.30 37.00 29.08
CA LEU A 758 -2.02 37.68 28.90
C LEU A 758 -2.22 39.16 28.52
N ALA A 759 -3.17 39.46 27.62
CA ALA A 759 -3.48 40.84 27.22
C ALA A 759 -3.94 41.69 28.42
N ARG A 760 -4.76 41.11 29.31
CA ARG A 760 -5.18 41.76 30.57
C ARG A 760 -4.04 41.99 31.54
N LYS A 761 -3.09 41.05 31.66
CA LYS A 761 -1.88 41.23 32.48
C LYS A 761 -0.98 42.36 31.96
N LEU A 762 -0.90 42.52 30.63
CA LEU A 762 -0.10 43.55 29.99
C LEU A 762 -0.83 44.90 29.85
N HIS A 763 -2.13 44.96 30.19
CA HIS A 763 -2.98 46.13 30.03
C HIS A 763 -3.04 46.67 28.58
N ASP A 764 -2.94 45.79 27.58
CA ASP A 764 -3.02 46.17 26.16
C ASP A 764 -4.49 46.28 25.72
N THR A 765 -5.07 47.48 25.83
CA THR A 765 -6.49 47.73 25.56
C THR A 765 -6.89 47.41 24.13
N LYS A 766 -6.00 47.60 23.15
CA LYS A 766 -6.31 47.32 21.73
C LYS A 766 -6.47 45.83 21.46
N ILE A 767 -5.61 45.01 22.07
CA ILE A 767 -5.71 43.56 21.95
C ILE A 767 -6.93 43.03 22.71
N ILE A 768 -7.22 43.59 23.89
CA ILE A 768 -8.42 43.22 24.66
C ILE A 768 -9.68 43.51 23.83
N GLU A 769 -9.81 44.70 23.27
CA GLU A 769 -10.95 45.06 22.40
C GLU A 769 -11.06 44.12 21.18
N TYR A 770 -9.93 43.80 20.54
CA TYR A 770 -9.92 42.86 19.41
C TYR A 770 -10.39 41.45 19.83
N LEU A 771 -9.84 40.90 20.90
CA LEU A 771 -10.21 39.57 21.39
C LEU A 771 -11.65 39.55 21.94
N GLU A 772 -12.16 40.63 22.53
CA GLU A 772 -13.53 40.72 23.02
C GLU A 772 -14.55 40.85 21.87
N SER A 773 -14.20 41.55 20.78
CA SER A 773 -15.04 41.64 19.57
C SER A 773 -15.28 40.29 18.87
N THR A 774 -14.69 39.20 19.37
CA THR A 774 -14.74 37.86 18.78
C THR A 774 -15.54 36.83 19.59
N LEU A 775 -16.17 37.25 20.70
CA LEU A 775 -17.04 36.46 21.58
C LEU A 775 -18.55 36.56 21.24
N GLU A 776 -18.92 37.42 20.29
CA GLU A 776 -20.25 37.48 19.64
C GLU A 776 -20.25 36.70 18.32
#